data_AF-A0A813NP22-F1
#
_entry.id   AF-A0A813NP22-F1
#
_cell.length_a   1.000
_cell.length_b   1.000
_cell.length_c   1.000
_cell.angle_alpha   90.00
_cell.angle_beta   90.00
_cell.angle_gamma   90.00
#
_symmetry.space_group_name_H-M   'P 1'
#
loop_
_entity.id
_entity.type
_entity.pdbx_description
1 polymer ?
#
loop_
_entity_poly.entity_id
_entity_poly.type
_entity_poly.pdbx_seq_one_letter_code
_entity_poly.pdbx_strand_id
1 'polypeptide(L)'
;MSNNVDMIETSPMEESSTKIHQQKEDDDHHRQCVDELRTIFLQVHRYQQEPDKHKDELSQLHARGMHLCNKLRSLNRNGRMRIQKARELTAEHRNRLDDQTLEQQNLLYELSHINREIARCEEFKSKDQQLELVSVEDFYANAPPELTDSNVTGNDPHRLHLFQLDWELMQREKLHDDCKALQTEISDLKKQIVRRRKRLRSLRPKLKQVVKSTEPVRRYIESQFDDTNNLSQSINNPLIAKLPDPLYVLYSLVLAYQQCDGRHVTCQIESKEDSSTTNSSMDTNSDGIFINGDHQHQSLMRPHPLHVKMSLILSPDHTGELLFTFLPHLNIVTIQGKLTGLKAQQSQTLTSTLLHNLLDDNDNGQLSPNPTTDFLFQQQGKSSPIFSDTNGGYPYHWIQQLCKCQMVPLQRQELATDCSEIIKRLTQRMRARIALDRILINLEKSEMPLLAEGHETTHILNSSLRRSINNLPIFRSCREISFDDIHKYEHIQTLINENLIDRITTSIYECKFQSLSQDENNKTMLYAHIFIPPNYPQARSIILLKLISTINGNKTIERTRINSENIKIFERSLIFDVTYPSMISSGSGSVDLSQHFTLLAQQIWRLSIGFPLLIDAESNLTCTSRRRQTLLSRLID
;
A
#
# COMPACT_ATOMS: atom_id res chain seq x y z
N MET A 1 83.96 -28.81 -9.38
CA MET A 1 84.76 -28.61 -8.16
C MET A 1 84.42 -29.78 -7.25
N SER A 2 85.28 -30.72 -6.89
CA SER A 2 86.74 -30.79 -6.99
C SER A 2 87.15 -32.26 -7.12
N ASN A 3 88.19 -32.46 -7.93
CA ASN A 3 89.17 -33.53 -7.94
C ASN A 3 88.95 -34.70 -6.97
N ASN A 4 88.67 -35.88 -7.54
CA ASN A 4 89.30 -37.13 -7.07
C ASN A 4 89.63 -37.94 -8.32
N VAL A 5 90.72 -37.52 -8.98
CA VAL A 5 91.54 -38.39 -9.83
C VAL A 5 92.41 -39.18 -8.85
N ASP A 6 91.79 -40.10 -8.12
CA ASP A 6 92.54 -41.03 -7.29
C ASP A 6 93.00 -42.17 -8.18
N MET A 7 94.29 -42.11 -8.51
CA MET A 7 95.17 -43.27 -8.55
C MET A 7 94.53 -44.50 -9.21
N ILE A 8 94.57 -44.54 -10.55
CA ILE A 8 94.59 -45.82 -11.26
C ILE A 8 95.82 -46.54 -10.72
N GLU A 9 95.61 -47.40 -9.71
CA GLU A 9 96.56 -48.39 -9.30
C GLU A 9 96.93 -49.15 -10.57
N THR A 10 98.13 -48.89 -11.09
CA THR A 10 98.83 -49.77 -12.03
C THR A 10 99.28 -51.07 -11.35
N SER A 11 99.03 -51.18 -10.04
CA SER A 11 99.36 -52.31 -9.18
C SER A 11 98.66 -53.65 -9.48
N PRO A 12 97.37 -53.74 -9.91
CA PRO A 12 96.73 -55.04 -10.10
C PRO A 12 97.26 -55.74 -11.35
N MET A 13 97.82 -55.02 -12.32
CA MET A 13 98.43 -55.61 -13.53
C MET A 13 99.85 -56.13 -13.26
N GLU A 14 100.63 -55.42 -12.43
CA GLU A 14 101.94 -55.89 -11.95
C GLU A 14 101.82 -57.03 -10.92
N GLU A 15 100.84 -56.97 -10.02
CA GLU A 15 100.53 -58.07 -9.10
C GLU A 15 99.97 -59.32 -9.79
N SER A 16 99.15 -59.16 -10.83
CA SER A 16 98.64 -60.31 -11.59
C SER A 16 99.74 -60.95 -12.44
N SER A 17 100.61 -60.16 -13.06
CA SER A 17 101.75 -60.68 -13.83
C SER A 17 102.79 -61.38 -12.94
N THR A 18 103.10 -60.86 -11.76
CA THR A 18 103.97 -61.53 -10.76
C THR A 18 103.35 -62.81 -10.21
N LYS A 19 102.04 -62.84 -9.90
CA LYS A 19 101.32 -64.06 -9.47
C LYS A 19 101.24 -65.11 -10.58
N ILE A 20 101.08 -64.71 -11.84
CA ILE A 20 101.10 -65.59 -13.02
C ILE A 20 102.51 -66.17 -13.23
N HIS A 21 103.55 -65.35 -13.06
CA HIS A 21 104.94 -65.80 -13.16
C HIS A 21 105.27 -66.83 -12.07
N GLN A 22 104.87 -66.56 -10.83
CA GLN A 22 105.04 -67.47 -9.70
C GLN A 22 104.22 -68.77 -9.85
N GLN A 23 103.05 -68.71 -10.50
CA GLN A 23 102.27 -69.90 -10.85
C GLN A 23 102.98 -70.77 -11.89
N LYS A 24 103.52 -70.15 -12.95
CA LYS A 24 104.30 -70.87 -13.97
C LYS A 24 105.55 -71.51 -13.38
N GLU A 25 106.26 -70.79 -12.51
CA GLU A 25 107.42 -71.33 -11.80
C GLU A 25 107.05 -72.53 -10.91
N ASP A 26 105.96 -72.44 -10.14
CA ASP A 26 105.49 -73.57 -9.32
C ASP A 26 105.07 -74.78 -10.16
N ASP A 27 104.43 -74.56 -11.31
CA ASP A 27 104.03 -75.61 -12.25
C ASP A 27 105.25 -76.31 -12.86
N ASP A 28 106.30 -75.55 -13.20
CA ASP A 28 107.56 -76.10 -13.71
C ASP A 28 108.33 -76.86 -12.62
N HIS A 29 108.38 -76.33 -11.39
CA HIS A 29 108.94 -77.06 -10.23
C HIS A 29 108.15 -78.34 -9.93
N HIS A 30 106.82 -78.33 -10.09
CA HIS A 30 105.98 -79.51 -9.94
C HIS A 30 106.34 -80.57 -10.98
N ARG A 31 106.45 -80.18 -12.27
CA ARG A 31 106.90 -81.07 -13.35
C ARG A 31 108.27 -81.66 -13.06
N GLN A 32 109.24 -80.83 -12.69
CA GLN A 32 110.59 -81.27 -12.35
C GLN A 32 110.59 -82.28 -11.19
N CYS A 33 109.82 -82.04 -10.13
CA CYS A 33 109.72 -82.97 -9.00
C CYS A 33 109.11 -84.33 -9.40
N VAL A 34 108.13 -84.33 -10.33
CA VAL A 34 107.54 -85.57 -10.87
C VAL A 34 108.55 -86.33 -11.72
N ASP A 35 109.32 -85.65 -12.57
CA ASP A 35 110.35 -86.27 -13.40
C ASP A 35 111.51 -86.82 -12.55
N GLU A 36 111.94 -86.09 -11.51
CA GLU A 36 112.94 -86.56 -10.55
C GLU A 36 112.42 -87.76 -9.74
N LEU A 37 111.15 -87.77 -9.30
CA LEU A 37 110.54 -88.93 -8.67
C LEU A 37 110.49 -90.13 -9.61
N ARG A 38 110.17 -89.91 -10.88
CA ARG A 38 110.15 -90.97 -11.91
C ARG A 38 111.52 -91.60 -12.08
N THR A 39 112.58 -90.81 -12.13
CA THR A 39 113.96 -91.33 -12.21
C THR A 39 114.37 -92.08 -10.94
N ILE A 40 114.00 -91.57 -9.75
CA ILE A 40 114.22 -92.28 -8.48
C ILE A 40 113.48 -93.61 -8.46
N PHE A 41 112.21 -93.69 -8.88
CA PHE A 41 111.47 -94.96 -8.94
C PHE A 41 112.13 -95.98 -9.87
N LEU A 42 112.63 -95.53 -11.03
CA LEU A 42 113.36 -96.40 -11.96
C LEU A 42 114.69 -96.91 -11.35
N GLN A 43 115.39 -96.06 -10.59
CA GLN A 43 116.63 -96.44 -9.89
C GLN A 43 116.37 -97.39 -8.73
N VAL A 44 115.35 -97.11 -7.91
CA VAL A 44 114.90 -97.99 -6.82
C VAL A 44 114.52 -99.37 -7.35
N HIS A 45 113.79 -99.45 -8.47
CA HIS A 45 113.47 -100.72 -9.12
C HIS A 45 114.73 -101.49 -9.55
N ARG A 46 115.75 -100.80 -10.08
CA ARG A 46 117.02 -101.44 -10.48
C ARG A 46 117.80 -101.97 -9.29
N TYR A 47 117.99 -101.17 -8.24
CA TYR A 47 118.77 -101.55 -7.06
C TYR A 47 118.08 -102.59 -6.16
N GLN A 48 116.76 -102.75 -6.26
CA GLN A 48 116.05 -103.86 -5.62
C GLN A 48 116.39 -105.24 -6.19
N GLN A 49 116.99 -105.33 -7.39
CA GLN A 49 117.41 -106.61 -7.99
C GLN A 49 118.69 -107.20 -7.33
N GLU A 50 119.52 -106.38 -6.68
CA GLU A 50 120.69 -106.79 -5.89
C GLU A 50 120.69 -106.11 -4.49
N PRO A 51 119.85 -106.57 -3.55
CA PRO A 51 119.56 -105.84 -2.31
C PRO A 51 120.73 -105.77 -1.31
N ASP A 52 121.63 -106.76 -1.31
CA ASP A 52 122.69 -106.88 -0.30
C ASP A 52 123.88 -105.94 -0.53
N LYS A 53 124.07 -105.43 -1.76
CA LYS A 53 125.19 -104.53 -2.10
C LYS A 53 124.83 -103.04 -2.02
N HIS A 54 123.56 -102.67 -2.17
CA HIS A 54 123.12 -101.26 -2.37
C HIS A 54 122.15 -100.74 -1.30
N LYS A 55 122.17 -101.31 -0.09
CA LYS A 55 121.22 -100.99 0.99
C LYS A 55 121.23 -99.52 1.43
N ASP A 56 122.41 -98.90 1.52
CA ASP A 56 122.55 -97.50 1.94
C ASP A 56 122.09 -96.52 0.84
N GLU A 57 122.35 -96.84 -0.43
CA GLU A 57 121.90 -96.06 -1.59
C GLU A 57 120.37 -96.10 -1.74
N LEU A 58 119.75 -97.25 -1.46
CA LEU A 58 118.29 -97.41 -1.45
C LEU A 58 117.63 -96.54 -0.37
N SER A 59 118.24 -96.45 0.82
CA SER A 59 117.76 -95.61 1.93
C SER A 59 117.84 -94.11 1.58
N GLN A 60 118.94 -93.67 0.95
CA GLN A 60 119.11 -92.28 0.49
C GLN A 60 118.11 -91.92 -0.63
N LEU A 61 117.86 -92.84 -1.58
CA LEU A 61 116.86 -92.65 -2.63
C LEU A 61 115.43 -92.57 -2.06
N HIS A 62 115.09 -93.40 -1.06
CA HIS A 62 113.81 -93.31 -0.37
C HIS A 62 113.66 -91.97 0.38
N ALA A 63 114.69 -91.51 1.07
CA ALA A 63 114.68 -90.20 1.75
C ALA A 63 114.50 -89.04 0.74
N ARG A 64 115.20 -89.09 -0.40
CA ARG A 64 115.05 -88.11 -1.49
C ARG A 64 113.66 -88.17 -2.12
N GLY A 65 113.11 -89.35 -2.35
CA GLY A 65 111.74 -89.54 -2.85
C GLY A 65 110.69 -88.99 -1.89
N MET A 66 110.81 -89.25 -0.58
CA MET A 66 109.91 -88.69 0.43
C MET A 66 109.98 -87.15 0.47
N HIS A 67 111.18 -86.57 0.34
CA HIS A 67 111.36 -85.12 0.25
C HIS A 67 110.63 -84.52 -0.96
N LEU A 68 110.77 -85.12 -2.15
CA LEU A 68 110.07 -84.68 -3.36
C LEU A 68 108.54 -84.84 -3.25
N CYS A 69 108.04 -85.93 -2.66
CA CYS A 69 106.61 -86.11 -2.38
C CYS A 69 106.07 -85.01 -1.44
N ASN A 70 106.82 -84.62 -0.41
CA ASN A 70 106.43 -83.52 0.47
C ASN A 70 106.47 -82.16 -0.26
N LYS A 71 107.44 -81.94 -1.15
CA LYS A 71 107.50 -80.75 -2.01
C LYS A 71 106.30 -80.68 -2.95
N LEU A 72 105.89 -81.79 -3.58
CA LEU A 72 104.68 -81.88 -4.40
C LEU A 72 103.40 -81.60 -3.60
N ARG A 73 103.29 -82.13 -2.37
CA ARG A 73 102.15 -81.81 -1.48
C ARG A 73 102.09 -80.32 -1.15
N SER A 74 103.24 -79.69 -0.90
CA SER A 74 103.34 -78.25 -0.65
C SER A 74 102.89 -77.43 -1.87
N LEU A 75 103.39 -77.75 -3.06
CA LEU A 75 103.01 -77.09 -4.32
C LEU A 75 101.50 -77.25 -4.61
N ASN A 76 100.95 -78.44 -4.40
CA ASN A 76 99.51 -78.69 -4.54
C ASN A 76 98.67 -77.88 -3.53
N ARG A 77 99.14 -77.75 -2.29
CA ARG A 77 98.49 -76.91 -1.27
C ARG A 77 98.49 -75.45 -1.70
N ASN A 78 99.61 -74.94 -2.22
CA ASN A 78 99.71 -73.56 -2.73
C ASN A 78 98.75 -73.33 -3.91
N GLY A 79 98.67 -74.27 -4.86
CA GLY A 79 97.72 -74.20 -5.97
C GLY A 79 96.26 -74.14 -5.49
N ARG A 80 95.88 -74.97 -4.51
CA ARG A 80 94.55 -74.94 -3.90
C ARG A 80 94.26 -73.61 -3.20
N MET A 81 95.22 -73.07 -2.43
CA MET A 81 95.08 -71.77 -1.76
C MET A 81 94.90 -70.62 -2.76
N ARG A 82 95.62 -70.63 -3.90
CA ARG A 82 95.44 -69.64 -4.96
C ARG A 82 94.04 -69.69 -5.58
N ILE A 83 93.57 -70.89 -5.92
CA ILE A 83 92.22 -71.07 -6.47
C ILE A 83 91.17 -70.59 -5.47
N GLN A 84 91.34 -70.92 -4.18
CA GLN A 84 90.45 -70.46 -3.13
C GLN A 84 90.43 -68.93 -3.03
N LYS A 85 91.59 -68.27 -3.02
CA LYS A 85 91.69 -66.80 -2.99
C LYS A 85 91.07 -66.14 -4.22
N ALA A 86 91.29 -66.70 -5.41
CA ALA A 86 90.68 -66.20 -6.64
C ALA A 86 89.15 -66.33 -6.62
N ARG A 87 88.63 -67.45 -6.09
CA ARG A 87 87.19 -67.66 -5.89
C ARG A 87 86.60 -66.67 -4.89
N GLU A 88 87.28 -66.42 -3.77
CA GLU A 88 86.87 -65.45 -2.76
C GLU A 88 86.81 -64.03 -3.32
N LEU A 89 87.85 -63.57 -4.02
CA LEU A 89 87.85 -62.25 -4.66
C LEU A 89 86.76 -62.12 -5.73
N THR A 90 86.57 -63.14 -6.56
CA THR A 90 85.51 -63.14 -7.58
C THR A 90 84.13 -63.11 -6.93
N ALA A 91 83.94 -63.86 -5.84
CA ALA A 91 82.69 -63.85 -5.09
C ALA A 91 82.44 -62.50 -4.42
N GLU A 92 83.47 -61.85 -3.88
CA GLU A 92 83.36 -60.51 -3.28
C GLU A 92 82.95 -59.46 -4.31
N HIS A 93 83.62 -59.42 -5.47
CA HIS A 93 83.24 -58.51 -6.56
C HIS A 93 81.85 -58.80 -7.12
N ARG A 94 81.47 -60.08 -7.22
CA ARG A 94 80.11 -60.47 -7.63
C ARG A 94 79.08 -59.97 -6.63
N ASN A 95 79.29 -60.17 -5.33
CA ASN A 95 78.38 -59.70 -4.30
C ASN A 95 78.23 -58.18 -4.32
N ARG A 96 79.33 -57.43 -4.50
CA ARG A 96 79.28 -55.96 -4.64
C ARG A 96 78.48 -55.52 -5.88
N LEU A 97 78.62 -56.24 -6.99
CA LEU A 97 77.83 -55.99 -8.20
C LEU A 97 76.36 -56.30 -7.94
N ASP A 98 76.05 -57.43 -7.30
CA ASP A 98 74.68 -57.80 -6.94
C ASP A 98 74.03 -56.72 -6.06
N ASP A 99 74.74 -56.21 -5.05
CA ASP A 99 74.27 -55.10 -4.20
C ASP A 99 73.95 -53.82 -5.01
N GLN A 100 74.85 -53.44 -5.92
CA GLN A 100 74.64 -52.28 -6.79
C GLN A 100 73.47 -52.49 -7.78
N THR A 101 73.32 -53.69 -8.33
CA THR A 101 72.18 -54.00 -9.22
C THR A 101 70.85 -53.97 -8.46
N LEU A 102 70.84 -54.40 -7.19
CA LEU A 102 69.66 -54.30 -6.34
C LEU A 102 69.30 -52.84 -6.06
N GLU A 103 70.29 -51.99 -5.76
CA GLU A 103 70.08 -50.55 -5.56
C GLU A 103 69.53 -49.88 -6.83
N GLN A 104 70.12 -50.17 -8.00
CA GLN A 104 69.63 -49.67 -9.27
C GLN A 104 68.18 -50.10 -9.53
N GLN A 105 67.84 -51.37 -9.24
CA GLN A 105 66.51 -51.88 -9.45
C GLN A 105 65.49 -51.24 -8.48
N ASN A 106 65.85 -50.98 -7.23
CA ASN A 106 65.03 -50.23 -6.27
C ASN A 106 64.72 -48.82 -6.79
N LEU A 107 65.72 -48.10 -7.29
CA LEU A 107 65.54 -46.76 -7.86
C LEU A 107 64.64 -46.77 -9.11
N LEU A 108 64.78 -47.78 -9.98
CA LEU A 108 63.91 -47.93 -11.16
C LEU A 108 62.46 -48.20 -10.75
N TYR A 109 62.23 -48.98 -9.69
CA TYR A 109 60.89 -49.18 -9.14
C TYR A 109 60.31 -47.89 -8.55
N GLU A 110 61.11 -47.11 -7.83
CA GLU A 110 60.68 -45.82 -7.28
C GLU A 110 60.31 -44.83 -8.40
N LEU A 111 61.15 -44.70 -9.42
CA LEU A 111 60.86 -43.88 -10.61
C LEU A 111 59.57 -44.33 -11.31
N SER A 112 59.39 -45.64 -11.49
CA SER A 112 58.17 -46.21 -12.08
C SER A 112 56.93 -45.98 -11.21
N HIS A 113 57.08 -46.01 -9.88
CA HIS A 113 56.00 -45.68 -8.95
C HIS A 113 55.61 -44.20 -9.07
N ILE A 114 56.60 -43.30 -8.98
CA ILE A 114 56.38 -41.85 -9.10
C ILE A 114 55.76 -41.49 -10.44
N ASN A 115 56.24 -42.04 -11.56
CA ASN A 115 55.65 -41.75 -12.87
C ASN A 115 54.20 -42.24 -12.99
N ARG A 116 53.87 -43.39 -12.39
CA ARG A 116 52.48 -43.86 -12.33
C ARG A 116 51.61 -42.95 -11.45
N GLU A 117 52.17 -42.39 -10.40
CA GLU A 117 51.48 -41.44 -9.53
C GLU A 117 51.27 -40.08 -10.21
N ILE A 118 52.27 -39.57 -10.93
CA ILE A 118 52.14 -38.38 -11.78
C ILE A 118 51.05 -38.59 -12.83
N ALA A 119 51.09 -39.71 -13.58
CA ALA A 119 50.07 -40.01 -14.58
C ALA A 119 48.66 -40.07 -13.95
N ARG A 120 48.52 -40.68 -12.76
CA ARG A 120 47.26 -40.70 -12.03
C ARG A 120 46.78 -39.29 -11.63
N CYS A 121 47.71 -38.42 -11.23
CA CYS A 121 47.41 -37.02 -10.90
C CYS A 121 47.03 -36.21 -12.14
N GLU A 122 47.66 -36.45 -13.28
CA GLU A 122 47.33 -35.79 -14.56
C GLU A 122 46.00 -36.26 -15.16
N GLU A 123 45.64 -37.52 -14.92
CA GLU A 123 44.33 -38.09 -15.32
C GLU A 123 43.17 -37.58 -14.46
N PHE A 124 43.45 -36.87 -13.36
CA PHE A 124 42.41 -36.30 -12.51
C PHE A 124 41.62 -35.23 -13.26
N LYS A 125 40.35 -35.55 -13.54
CA LYS A 125 39.38 -34.61 -14.11
C LYS A 125 38.39 -34.22 -13.03
N SER A 126 38.34 -32.92 -12.74
CA SER A 126 37.34 -32.37 -11.84
C SER A 126 35.98 -32.21 -12.56
N LYS A 127 34.90 -32.21 -11.79
CA LYS A 127 33.52 -32.22 -12.32
C LYS A 127 33.09 -30.90 -12.94
N ASP A 128 33.75 -29.80 -12.58
CA ASP A 128 33.62 -28.46 -13.15
C ASP A 128 33.90 -28.41 -14.66
N GLN A 129 34.83 -29.24 -15.15
CA GLN A 129 35.18 -29.30 -16.59
C GLN A 129 34.02 -29.76 -17.50
N GLN A 130 32.97 -30.35 -16.94
CA GLN A 130 31.78 -30.78 -17.69
C GLN A 130 30.65 -29.73 -17.67
N LEU A 131 30.82 -28.62 -16.96
CA LEU A 131 29.81 -27.58 -16.85
C LEU A 131 29.87 -26.68 -18.09
N GLU A 132 28.72 -26.52 -18.75
CA GLU A 132 28.53 -25.44 -19.72
C GLU A 132 28.41 -24.13 -18.95
N LEU A 133 29.46 -23.31 -19.02
CA LEU A 133 29.53 -22.04 -18.34
C LEU A 133 29.02 -20.90 -19.22
N VAL A 134 28.49 -19.87 -18.58
CA VAL A 134 28.09 -18.61 -19.23
C VAL A 134 29.30 -17.96 -19.89
N SER A 135 29.07 -17.33 -21.04
CA SER A 135 30.13 -16.70 -21.83
C SER A 135 30.86 -15.63 -21.01
N VAL A 136 32.14 -15.41 -21.30
CA VAL A 136 32.94 -14.38 -20.62
C VAL A 136 32.34 -12.99 -20.84
N GLU A 137 31.73 -12.75 -22.01
CA GLU A 137 31.07 -11.50 -22.37
C GLU A 137 29.85 -11.23 -21.49
N ASP A 138 29.00 -12.24 -21.30
CA ASP A 138 27.79 -12.13 -20.48
C ASP A 138 28.12 -12.02 -18.98
N PHE A 139 29.21 -12.65 -18.54
CA PHE A 139 29.73 -12.51 -17.18
C PHE A 139 30.13 -11.06 -16.89
N TYR A 140 30.98 -10.44 -17.72
CA TYR A 140 31.38 -9.05 -17.53
C TYR A 140 30.22 -8.04 -17.67
N ALA A 141 29.18 -8.37 -18.45
CA ALA A 141 28.03 -7.50 -18.65
C ALA A 141 27.03 -7.51 -17.48
N ASN A 142 26.81 -8.67 -16.86
CA ASN A 142 25.69 -8.89 -15.93
C ASN A 142 26.12 -9.25 -14.51
N ALA A 143 27.40 -9.56 -14.27
CA ALA A 143 27.88 -9.87 -12.93
C ALA A 143 27.98 -8.60 -12.06
N PRO A 144 27.77 -8.71 -10.74
CA PRO A 144 27.97 -7.61 -9.81
C PRO A 144 29.41 -7.09 -9.88
N PRO A 145 29.63 -5.77 -9.71
CA PRO A 145 30.97 -5.18 -9.77
C PRO A 145 31.93 -5.78 -8.74
N GLU A 146 31.43 -6.29 -7.62
CA GLU A 146 32.22 -7.00 -6.58
C GLU A 146 32.91 -8.28 -7.08
N LEU A 147 32.37 -8.95 -8.11
CA LEU A 147 32.97 -10.15 -8.74
C LEU A 147 33.70 -9.83 -10.05
N THR A 148 33.60 -8.59 -10.55
CA THR A 148 33.98 -8.21 -11.92
C THR A 148 35.30 -7.42 -11.99
N ASP A 149 36.01 -7.26 -10.88
CA ASP A 149 37.25 -6.49 -10.79
C ASP A 149 38.28 -6.95 -11.85
N SER A 150 38.40 -6.19 -12.94
CA SER A 150 39.26 -6.52 -14.10
C SER A 150 40.74 -6.62 -13.75
N ASN A 151 41.18 -5.96 -12.67
CA ASN A 151 42.57 -6.00 -12.20
C ASN A 151 42.96 -7.36 -11.57
N VAL A 152 41.97 -8.16 -11.12
CA VAL A 152 42.20 -9.47 -10.48
C VAL A 152 41.86 -10.61 -11.44
N THR A 153 40.86 -10.43 -12.29
CA THR A 153 40.37 -11.46 -13.24
C THR A 153 41.18 -11.53 -14.53
N GLY A 154 41.82 -10.45 -14.98
CA GLY A 154 42.58 -10.44 -16.24
C GLY A 154 43.95 -11.12 -16.19
N ASN A 155 44.54 -11.32 -15.00
CA ASN A 155 45.91 -11.82 -14.85
C ASN A 155 46.01 -13.34 -14.62
N ASP A 156 44.93 -14.03 -14.26
CA ASP A 156 44.93 -15.46 -13.95
C ASP A 156 43.66 -16.18 -14.47
N PRO A 157 43.77 -17.11 -15.44
CA PRO A 157 42.62 -17.82 -16.00
C PRO A 157 41.90 -18.69 -14.96
N HIS A 158 42.60 -19.18 -13.93
CA HIS A 158 41.97 -19.99 -12.88
C HIS A 158 41.05 -19.15 -12.00
N ARG A 159 41.48 -17.94 -11.64
CA ARG A 159 40.64 -17.00 -10.86
C ARG A 159 39.41 -16.57 -11.63
N LEU A 160 39.53 -16.28 -12.92
CA LEU A 160 38.38 -15.97 -13.78
C LEU A 160 37.34 -17.11 -13.73
N HIS A 161 37.79 -18.36 -13.86
CA HIS A 161 36.92 -19.52 -13.82
C HIS A 161 36.19 -19.69 -12.47
N LEU A 162 36.88 -19.45 -11.34
CA LEU A 162 36.25 -19.48 -10.02
C LEU A 162 35.17 -18.41 -9.87
N PHE A 163 35.42 -17.18 -10.31
CA PHE A 163 34.43 -16.11 -10.24
C PHE A 163 33.22 -16.36 -11.16
N GLN A 164 33.42 -16.99 -12.32
CA GLN A 164 32.32 -17.45 -13.18
C GLN A 164 31.46 -18.51 -12.48
N LEU A 165 32.09 -19.49 -11.82
CA LEU A 165 31.38 -20.53 -11.05
C LEU A 165 30.59 -19.95 -9.88
N ASP A 166 31.17 -19.01 -9.12
CA ASP A 166 30.51 -18.36 -7.99
C ASP A 166 29.30 -17.53 -8.45
N TRP A 167 29.43 -16.81 -9.56
CA TRP A 167 28.32 -16.05 -10.12
C TRP A 167 27.20 -16.96 -10.63
N GLU A 168 27.53 -18.06 -11.31
CA GLU A 168 26.51 -19.03 -11.71
C GLU A 168 25.83 -19.69 -10.54
N LEU A 169 26.57 -20.03 -9.48
CA LEU A 169 26.00 -20.56 -8.26
C LEU A 169 24.98 -19.57 -7.68
N MET A 170 25.36 -18.30 -7.55
CA MET A 170 24.48 -17.23 -7.07
C MET A 170 23.22 -17.09 -7.94
N GLN A 171 23.38 -17.14 -9.27
CA GLN A 171 22.24 -17.10 -10.19
C GLN A 171 21.31 -18.31 -10.04
N ARG A 172 21.87 -19.52 -9.94
CA ARG A 172 21.08 -20.74 -9.79
C ARG A 172 20.38 -20.81 -8.44
N GLU A 173 21.01 -20.35 -7.37
CA GLU A 173 20.39 -20.22 -6.05
C GLU A 173 19.21 -19.26 -6.09
N LYS A 174 19.39 -18.07 -6.69
CA LYS A 174 18.31 -17.10 -6.88
C LYS A 174 17.16 -17.68 -7.70
N LEU A 175 17.45 -18.29 -8.86
CA LEU A 175 16.44 -18.92 -9.71
C LEU A 175 15.70 -20.06 -8.99
N HIS A 176 16.40 -20.84 -8.17
CA HIS A 176 15.80 -21.90 -7.37
C HIS A 176 14.86 -21.34 -6.30
N ASP A 177 15.24 -20.26 -5.64
CA ASP A 177 14.39 -19.61 -4.65
C ASP A 177 13.16 -18.94 -5.29
N ASP A 178 13.32 -18.29 -6.44
CA ASP A 178 12.20 -17.76 -7.23
C ASP A 178 11.26 -18.90 -7.68
N CYS A 179 11.80 -20.02 -8.15
CA CYS A 179 11.01 -21.20 -8.52
C CYS A 179 10.23 -21.77 -7.33
N LYS A 180 10.87 -21.87 -6.15
CA LYS A 180 10.18 -22.29 -4.92
C LYS A 180 9.06 -21.33 -4.53
N ALA A 181 9.31 -20.02 -4.58
CA ALA A 181 8.31 -19.00 -4.25
C ALA A 181 7.10 -19.06 -5.20
N LEU A 182 7.36 -19.21 -6.51
CA LEU A 182 6.27 -19.42 -7.49
C LEU A 182 5.54 -20.74 -7.24
N GLN A 183 6.24 -21.80 -6.86
CA GLN A 183 5.62 -23.09 -6.56
C GLN A 183 4.71 -23.04 -5.31
N THR A 184 5.10 -22.28 -4.27
CA THR A 184 4.25 -22.05 -3.10
C THR A 184 3.03 -21.20 -3.45
N GLU A 185 3.20 -20.12 -4.23
CA GLU A 185 2.10 -19.28 -4.70
C GLU A 185 1.09 -20.09 -5.53
N ILE A 186 1.57 -20.92 -6.47
CA ILE A 186 0.73 -21.82 -7.27
C ILE A 186 -0.05 -22.78 -6.36
N SER A 187 0.59 -23.34 -5.33
CA SER A 187 -0.06 -24.24 -4.36
C SER A 187 -1.17 -23.52 -3.59
N ASP A 188 -0.92 -22.29 -3.16
CA ASP A 188 -1.90 -21.50 -2.40
C ASP A 188 -3.05 -21.00 -3.26
N LEU A 189 -2.79 -20.55 -4.49
CA LEU A 189 -3.82 -20.23 -5.48
C LEU A 189 -4.69 -21.45 -5.79
N LYS A 190 -4.10 -22.64 -5.97
CA LYS A 190 -4.85 -23.89 -6.14
C LYS A 190 -5.77 -24.16 -4.93
N LYS A 191 -5.27 -24.01 -3.70
CA LYS A 191 -6.08 -24.16 -2.48
C LYS A 191 -7.23 -23.13 -2.45
N GLN A 192 -6.97 -21.87 -2.79
CA GLN A 192 -8.00 -20.83 -2.85
C GLN A 192 -9.08 -21.15 -3.90
N ILE A 193 -8.71 -21.62 -5.09
CA ILE A 193 -9.64 -22.05 -6.14
C ILE A 193 -10.53 -23.18 -5.63
N VAL A 194 -9.97 -24.19 -4.99
CA VAL A 194 -10.74 -25.31 -4.41
C VAL A 194 -11.70 -24.83 -3.33
N ARG A 195 -11.26 -23.95 -2.41
CA ARG A 195 -12.13 -23.35 -1.38
C ARG A 195 -13.28 -22.55 -1.99
N ARG A 196 -13.00 -21.68 -2.97
CA ARG A 196 -14.02 -20.88 -3.68
C ARG A 196 -15.00 -21.78 -4.44
N ARG A 197 -14.52 -22.81 -5.15
CA ARG A 197 -15.39 -23.79 -5.83
C ARG A 197 -16.27 -24.56 -4.84
N LYS A 198 -15.75 -24.96 -3.68
CA LYS A 198 -16.55 -25.62 -2.62
C LYS A 198 -17.65 -24.69 -2.09
N ARG A 199 -17.34 -23.41 -1.84
CA ARG A 199 -18.32 -22.39 -1.42
C ARG A 199 -19.40 -22.16 -2.49
N LEU A 200 -19.04 -22.10 -3.77
CA LEU A 200 -20.01 -21.97 -4.86
C LEU A 200 -20.91 -23.21 -4.98
N ARG A 201 -20.33 -24.42 -4.87
CA ARG A 201 -21.08 -25.68 -4.87
C ARG A 201 -22.05 -25.78 -3.69
N SER A 202 -21.71 -25.24 -2.52
CA SER A 202 -22.60 -25.23 -1.36
C SER A 202 -23.64 -24.10 -1.39
N LEU A 203 -23.35 -22.97 -2.03
CA LEU A 203 -24.27 -21.84 -2.14
C LEU A 203 -25.40 -22.12 -3.16
N ARG A 204 -25.09 -22.76 -4.29
CA ARG A 204 -26.08 -23.07 -5.34
C ARG A 204 -27.33 -23.82 -4.84
N PRO A 205 -27.25 -24.90 -4.04
CA PRO A 205 -28.44 -25.56 -3.51
C PRO A 205 -29.19 -24.68 -2.50
N LYS A 206 -28.49 -23.89 -1.67
CA LYS A 206 -29.13 -22.95 -0.73
C LYS A 206 -29.94 -21.89 -1.48
N LEU A 207 -29.39 -21.32 -2.56
CA LEU A 207 -30.13 -20.36 -3.41
C LEU A 207 -31.35 -21.01 -4.06
N LYS A 208 -31.22 -22.24 -4.58
CA LYS A 208 -32.37 -23.00 -5.13
C LYS A 208 -33.46 -23.22 -4.07
N GLN A 209 -33.06 -23.51 -2.83
CA GLN A 209 -34.00 -23.67 -1.72
C GLN A 209 -34.72 -22.37 -1.40
N VAL A 210 -34.00 -21.23 -1.35
CA VAL A 210 -34.61 -19.91 -1.15
C VAL A 210 -35.63 -19.61 -2.25
N VAL A 211 -35.25 -19.76 -3.52
CA VAL A 211 -36.18 -19.57 -4.66
C VAL A 211 -37.41 -20.46 -4.53
N LYS A 212 -37.23 -21.75 -4.22
CA LYS A 212 -38.36 -22.67 -4.04
C LYS A 212 -39.27 -22.26 -2.87
N SER A 213 -38.70 -21.74 -1.78
CA SER A 213 -39.45 -21.28 -0.61
C SER A 213 -40.18 -19.96 -0.82
N THR A 214 -39.64 -19.06 -1.65
CA THR A 214 -40.23 -17.74 -1.93
C THR A 214 -41.16 -17.75 -3.14
N GLU A 215 -41.13 -18.80 -3.96
CA GLU A 215 -42.02 -19.03 -5.12
C GLU A 215 -43.52 -18.76 -4.86
N PRO A 216 -44.17 -19.24 -3.79
CA PRO A 216 -45.59 -18.96 -3.56
C PRO A 216 -45.87 -17.47 -3.33
N VAL A 217 -44.97 -16.78 -2.62
CA VAL A 217 -45.07 -15.33 -2.38
C VAL A 217 -44.82 -14.55 -3.67
N ARG A 218 -43.83 -14.97 -4.46
CA ARG A 218 -43.54 -14.40 -5.77
C ARG A 218 -44.76 -14.46 -6.69
N ARG A 219 -45.40 -15.62 -6.83
CA ARG A 219 -46.61 -15.78 -7.67
C ARG A 219 -47.78 -14.93 -7.19
N TYR A 220 -47.94 -14.80 -5.87
CA TYR A 220 -48.97 -13.94 -5.30
C TYR A 220 -48.74 -12.46 -5.66
N ILE A 221 -47.49 -11.99 -5.55
CA ILE A 221 -47.13 -10.59 -5.87
C ILE A 221 -47.16 -10.34 -7.39
N GLU A 222 -46.61 -11.23 -8.21
CA GLU A 222 -46.64 -11.10 -9.68
C GLU A 222 -48.07 -11.08 -10.23
N SER A 223 -48.98 -11.85 -9.64
CA SER A 223 -50.42 -11.80 -9.99
C SER A 223 -51.10 -10.47 -9.64
N GLN A 224 -50.48 -9.61 -8.83
CA GLN A 224 -51.00 -8.29 -8.44
C GLN A 224 -50.37 -7.15 -9.25
N PHE A 225 -49.28 -7.39 -9.99
CA PHE A 225 -48.50 -6.37 -10.69
C PHE A 225 -48.06 -6.89 -12.08
N ASP A 226 -48.83 -6.60 -13.13
CA ASP A 226 -48.56 -7.04 -14.51
C ASP A 226 -47.44 -6.22 -15.23
N ASP A 227 -46.95 -5.13 -14.65
CA ASP A 227 -46.02 -4.18 -15.30
C ASP A 227 -44.52 -4.51 -15.11
N THR A 228 -44.16 -5.78 -14.91
CA THR A 228 -42.78 -6.20 -14.57
C THR A 228 -41.77 -6.18 -15.73
N ASN A 229 -42.21 -5.92 -16.96
CA ASN A 229 -41.35 -5.94 -18.16
C ASN A 229 -40.36 -4.76 -18.26
N ASN A 230 -40.57 -3.66 -17.51
CA ASN A 230 -39.63 -2.53 -17.51
C ASN A 230 -38.49 -2.69 -16.48
N LEU A 231 -38.66 -3.58 -15.48
CA LEU A 231 -37.64 -3.87 -14.45
C LEU A 231 -36.44 -4.63 -15.01
N SER A 232 -36.69 -5.56 -15.92
CA SER A 232 -35.66 -6.44 -16.50
C SER A 232 -34.67 -5.71 -17.39
N GLN A 233 -35.06 -4.61 -18.06
CA GLN A 233 -34.15 -3.84 -18.90
C GLN A 233 -33.15 -3.00 -18.09
N SER A 234 -33.53 -2.48 -16.91
CA SER A 234 -32.60 -1.70 -16.06
C SER A 234 -31.63 -2.59 -15.27
N ILE A 235 -32.07 -3.78 -14.85
CA ILE A 235 -31.26 -4.75 -14.07
C ILE A 235 -30.14 -5.39 -14.92
N ASN A 236 -30.29 -5.40 -16.25
CA ASN A 236 -29.33 -6.01 -17.18
C ASN A 236 -28.09 -5.13 -17.49
N ASN A 237 -27.92 -3.99 -16.84
CA ASN A 237 -26.72 -3.18 -17.03
C ASN A 237 -25.50 -3.88 -16.38
N PRO A 238 -24.45 -4.24 -17.14
CA PRO A 238 -23.27 -4.95 -16.61
C PRO A 238 -22.52 -4.14 -15.54
N LEU A 239 -22.75 -2.83 -15.46
CA LEU A 239 -22.17 -1.95 -14.45
C LEU A 239 -22.75 -2.21 -13.04
N ILE A 240 -24.00 -2.68 -12.94
CA ILE A 240 -24.66 -2.98 -11.65
C ILE A 240 -23.94 -4.12 -10.92
N ALA A 241 -23.47 -5.14 -11.66
CA ALA A 241 -22.75 -6.27 -11.10
C ALA A 241 -21.37 -5.90 -10.51
N LYS A 242 -20.81 -4.76 -10.91
CA LYS A 242 -19.53 -4.24 -10.42
C LYS A 242 -19.69 -3.20 -9.31
N LEU A 243 -20.93 -2.87 -8.93
CA LEU A 243 -21.22 -1.85 -7.93
C LEU A 243 -20.99 -2.39 -6.50
N PRO A 244 -20.40 -1.61 -5.59
CA PRO A 244 -20.26 -2.01 -4.18
C PRO A 244 -21.62 -2.27 -3.52
N ASP A 245 -21.67 -3.22 -2.57
CA ASP A 245 -22.90 -3.63 -1.90
C ASP A 245 -23.73 -2.44 -1.35
N PRO A 246 -23.14 -1.42 -0.68
CA PRO A 246 -23.91 -0.28 -0.16
C PRO A 246 -24.53 0.58 -1.27
N LEU A 247 -23.80 0.78 -2.37
CA LEU A 247 -24.29 1.53 -3.52
C LEU A 247 -25.33 0.72 -4.32
N TYR A 248 -25.23 -0.60 -4.35
CA TYR A 248 -26.24 -1.48 -4.94
C TYR A 248 -27.57 -1.41 -4.18
N VAL A 249 -27.51 -1.43 -2.84
CA VAL A 249 -28.71 -1.27 -2.01
C VAL A 249 -29.37 0.08 -2.27
N LEU A 250 -28.60 1.17 -2.24
CA LEU A 250 -29.08 2.52 -2.60
C LEU A 250 -29.72 2.53 -3.99
N TYR A 251 -29.03 2.04 -5.02
CA TYR A 251 -29.54 2.01 -6.39
C TYR A 251 -30.86 1.24 -6.49
N SER A 252 -30.95 0.07 -5.84
CA SER A 252 -32.17 -0.75 -5.83
C SER A 252 -33.35 -0.05 -5.16
N LEU A 253 -33.11 0.67 -4.06
CA LEU A 253 -34.14 1.41 -3.33
C LEU A 253 -34.65 2.62 -4.12
N VAL A 254 -33.74 3.34 -4.78
CA VAL A 254 -34.09 4.50 -5.61
C VAL A 254 -34.84 4.09 -6.86
N LEU A 255 -34.43 2.98 -7.51
CA LEU A 255 -35.20 2.42 -8.63
C LEU A 255 -36.60 1.98 -8.20
N ALA A 256 -36.72 1.31 -7.05
CA ALA A 256 -38.02 0.93 -6.52
C ALA A 256 -38.90 2.17 -6.28
N TYR A 257 -38.33 3.24 -5.72
CA TYR A 257 -39.05 4.50 -5.52
C TYR A 257 -39.46 5.18 -6.85
N GLN A 258 -38.57 5.18 -7.85
CA GLN A 258 -38.85 5.72 -9.18
C GLN A 258 -40.07 5.05 -9.81
N GLN A 259 -40.24 3.74 -9.61
CA GLN A 259 -41.35 2.97 -10.15
C GLN A 259 -42.67 3.20 -9.39
N CYS A 260 -42.62 3.40 -8.08
CA CYS A 260 -43.81 3.61 -7.26
C CYS A 260 -44.39 5.04 -7.35
N ASP A 261 -43.54 6.07 -7.33
CA ASP A 261 -43.94 7.48 -7.10
C ASP A 261 -43.27 8.47 -8.09
N GLY A 262 -42.28 8.02 -8.87
CA GLY A 262 -41.25 8.90 -9.43
C GLY A 262 -41.31 9.20 -10.93
N ARG A 263 -42.16 10.13 -11.36
CA ARG A 263 -41.92 10.88 -12.63
C ARG A 263 -40.81 11.92 -12.51
N HIS A 264 -40.39 12.22 -11.27
CA HIS A 264 -39.52 13.35 -10.94
C HIS A 264 -38.15 12.91 -10.39
N VAL A 265 -37.85 11.61 -10.36
CA VAL A 265 -36.59 11.05 -9.84
C VAL A 265 -35.98 10.15 -10.88
N THR A 266 -34.70 10.35 -11.19
CA THR A 266 -33.94 9.51 -12.12
C THR A 266 -32.63 9.08 -11.47
N CYS A 267 -32.18 7.86 -11.76
CA CYS A 267 -30.95 7.31 -11.21
C CYS A 267 -30.05 6.78 -12.32
N GLN A 268 -28.77 7.14 -12.28
CA GLN A 268 -27.75 6.76 -13.26
C GLN A 268 -26.48 6.32 -12.54
N ILE A 269 -25.74 5.38 -13.14
CA ILE A 269 -24.43 4.94 -12.65
C ILE A 269 -23.37 5.64 -13.50
N GLU A 270 -22.47 6.38 -12.86
CA GLU A 270 -21.37 7.07 -13.53
C GLU A 270 -20.03 6.41 -13.16
N SER A 271 -19.18 6.16 -14.16
CA SER A 271 -17.79 5.75 -13.98
C SER A 271 -16.89 6.94 -14.21
N LYS A 272 -16.00 7.24 -13.26
CA LYS A 272 -15.07 8.37 -13.37
C LYS A 272 -13.84 8.03 -14.23
N GLU A 273 -14.03 7.39 -15.39
CA GLU A 273 -12.97 6.84 -16.25
C GLU A 273 -12.73 7.58 -17.58
N ASP A 274 -13.33 8.74 -17.83
CA ASP A 274 -13.12 9.51 -19.08
C ASP A 274 -12.37 10.84 -18.90
N SER A 275 -11.33 10.87 -18.04
CA SER A 275 -10.36 11.96 -18.07
C SER A 275 -8.96 11.54 -17.61
N SER A 276 -8.36 10.58 -18.34
CA SER A 276 -6.93 10.53 -18.72
C SER A 276 -6.47 9.09 -18.92
N THR A 277 -6.25 8.70 -20.16
CA THR A 277 -5.57 7.46 -20.54
C THR A 277 -4.11 7.45 -20.04
N THR A 278 -3.63 6.25 -19.73
CA THR A 278 -2.21 5.79 -19.71
C THR A 278 -1.26 6.37 -18.66
N ASN A 279 -1.04 5.61 -17.58
CA ASN A 279 0.24 4.90 -17.32
C ASN A 279 0.31 4.41 -15.86
N SER A 280 0.09 3.12 -15.63
CA SER A 280 0.92 2.33 -14.71
C SER A 280 0.63 0.85 -14.90
N SER A 281 1.69 0.17 -15.32
CA SER A 281 1.91 -1.25 -15.47
C SER A 281 1.26 -2.14 -14.41
N MET A 282 0.90 -3.34 -14.85
CA MET A 282 1.01 -4.55 -14.04
C MET A 282 2.34 -4.54 -13.26
N ASP A 283 2.28 -4.41 -11.94
CA ASP A 283 3.39 -4.80 -11.07
C ASP A 283 2.87 -5.82 -10.05
N THR A 284 3.01 -7.08 -10.45
CA THR A 284 3.13 -8.21 -9.55
C THR A 284 4.50 -8.16 -8.88
N ASN A 285 4.52 -8.31 -7.56
CA ASN A 285 5.67 -8.60 -6.69
C ASN A 285 6.68 -7.47 -6.40
N SER A 286 6.56 -6.91 -5.19
CA SER A 286 7.73 -6.56 -4.38
C SER A 286 7.35 -6.55 -2.88
N ASP A 287 7.69 -7.64 -2.19
CA ASP A 287 7.84 -7.63 -0.73
C ASP A 287 9.10 -6.83 -0.37
N GLY A 288 8.97 -5.96 0.64
CA GLY A 288 10.11 -5.51 1.46
C GLY A 288 10.49 -4.03 1.42
N ILE A 289 10.32 -3.40 2.59
CA ILE A 289 11.10 -2.27 3.17
C ILE A 289 10.45 -0.87 3.08
N PHE A 290 10.20 -0.35 4.30
CA PHE A 290 9.72 0.97 4.71
C PHE A 290 10.23 2.17 3.89
N ILE A 291 9.34 2.89 3.21
CA ILE A 291 9.52 4.32 2.85
C ILE A 291 8.15 5.06 2.79
N ASN A 292 8.02 6.13 3.61
CA ASN A 292 7.10 7.28 3.57
C ASN A 292 5.58 7.11 3.89
N GLY A 293 5.17 7.67 5.05
CA GLY A 293 3.81 7.67 5.61
C GLY A 293 2.75 8.56 4.93
N ASP A 294 3.07 9.25 3.83
CA ASP A 294 2.09 10.10 3.12
C ASP A 294 1.36 9.41 1.97
N HIS A 295 1.94 8.36 1.37
CA HIS A 295 1.26 7.58 0.33
C HIS A 295 0.13 6.68 0.87
N GLN A 296 0.13 6.39 2.19
CA GLN A 296 -0.91 5.56 2.82
C GLN A 296 -2.19 6.35 3.14
N HIS A 297 -2.10 7.67 3.38
CA HIS A 297 -3.26 8.50 3.66
C HIS A 297 -4.14 8.72 2.41
N GLN A 298 -3.50 8.92 1.25
CA GLN A 298 -4.17 8.91 -0.05
C GLN A 298 -4.78 7.55 -0.39
N SER A 299 -4.30 6.46 0.22
CA SER A 299 -4.83 5.11 -0.01
C SER A 299 -6.15 4.87 0.75
N LEU A 300 -6.31 5.41 1.96
CA LEU A 300 -7.55 5.28 2.74
C LEU A 300 -8.72 6.10 2.15
N MET A 301 -8.42 7.23 1.52
CA MET A 301 -9.39 8.14 0.92
C MET A 301 -9.67 7.85 -0.55
N ARG A 302 -9.21 6.72 -1.10
CA ARG A 302 -9.46 6.38 -2.52
C ARG A 302 -10.96 6.12 -2.72
N PRO A 303 -11.65 6.93 -3.54
CA PRO A 303 -13.03 6.64 -3.89
C PRO A 303 -13.11 5.44 -4.81
N HIS A 304 -14.20 4.70 -4.69
CA HIS A 304 -14.57 3.69 -5.66
C HIS A 304 -14.84 4.34 -7.03
N PRO A 305 -14.38 3.75 -8.15
CA PRO A 305 -14.50 4.36 -9.49
C PRO A 305 -15.94 4.48 -10.02
N LEU A 306 -16.86 3.67 -9.46
CA LEU A 306 -18.28 3.75 -9.75
C LEU A 306 -19.01 4.60 -8.70
N HIS A 307 -19.81 5.52 -9.19
CA HIS A 307 -20.65 6.43 -8.42
C HIS A 307 -22.12 6.27 -8.83
N VAL A 308 -23.03 6.55 -7.91
CA VAL A 308 -24.47 6.57 -8.20
C VAL A 308 -24.91 8.02 -8.23
N LYS A 309 -25.43 8.49 -9.37
CA LYS A 309 -26.01 9.82 -9.53
C LYS A 309 -27.53 9.72 -9.46
N MET A 310 -28.11 10.42 -8.51
CA MET A 310 -29.56 10.64 -8.42
C MET A 310 -29.88 12.05 -8.87
N SER A 311 -30.80 12.21 -9.82
CA SER A 311 -31.27 13.52 -10.27
C SER A 311 -32.76 13.69 -9.96
N LEU A 312 -33.06 14.71 -9.19
CA LEU A 312 -34.42 15.13 -8.79
C LEU A 312 -34.85 16.29 -9.70
N ILE A 313 -36.00 16.14 -10.37
CA ILE A 313 -36.58 17.16 -11.24
C ILE A 313 -37.62 17.93 -10.42
N LEU A 314 -37.31 19.16 -10.04
CA LEU A 314 -38.21 19.99 -9.22
C LEU A 314 -39.13 20.86 -10.09
N SER A 315 -38.58 21.44 -11.14
CA SER A 315 -39.25 22.33 -12.11
C SER A 315 -38.45 22.33 -13.43
N PRO A 316 -38.96 22.83 -14.57
CA PRO A 316 -38.26 22.73 -15.86
C PRO A 316 -36.85 23.35 -15.85
N ASP A 317 -36.62 24.38 -15.03
CA ASP A 317 -35.34 25.10 -14.95
C ASP A 317 -34.49 24.74 -13.72
N HIS A 318 -34.98 23.86 -12.82
CA HIS A 318 -34.30 23.52 -11.58
C HIS A 318 -34.24 22.00 -11.37
N THR A 319 -33.02 21.45 -11.38
CA THR A 319 -32.73 20.04 -11.07
C THR A 319 -31.74 19.92 -9.91
N GLY A 320 -32.00 18.99 -9.00
CA GLY A 320 -31.09 18.64 -7.91
C GLY A 320 -30.32 17.38 -8.25
N GLU A 321 -29.00 17.47 -8.40
CA GLU A 321 -28.10 16.35 -8.64
C GLU A 321 -27.43 15.93 -7.33
N LEU A 322 -27.50 14.64 -7.00
CA LEU A 322 -26.89 14.03 -5.83
C LEU A 322 -25.94 12.94 -6.29
N LEU A 323 -24.65 13.10 -6.04
CA LEU A 323 -23.60 12.14 -6.40
C LEU A 323 -23.16 11.36 -5.17
N PHE A 324 -23.41 10.05 -5.17
CA PHE A 324 -23.01 9.14 -4.10
C PHE A 324 -21.71 8.42 -4.46
N THR A 325 -20.73 8.50 -3.57
CA THR A 325 -19.41 7.89 -3.72
C THR A 325 -19.15 6.94 -2.57
N PHE A 326 -18.52 5.79 -2.84
CA PHE A 326 -18.17 4.83 -1.79
C PHE A 326 -16.67 4.84 -1.50
N LEU A 327 -16.30 4.87 -0.23
CA LEU A 327 -14.93 4.74 0.27
C LEU A 327 -14.73 3.32 0.80
N PRO A 328 -14.14 2.39 0.03
CA PRO A 328 -14.06 0.97 0.41
C PRO A 328 -13.20 0.71 1.64
N HIS A 329 -12.14 1.49 1.86
CA HIS A 329 -11.25 1.31 3.01
C HIS A 329 -11.87 1.77 4.33
N LEU A 330 -12.79 2.74 4.29
CA LEU A 330 -13.51 3.22 5.47
C LEU A 330 -14.89 2.58 5.63
N ASN A 331 -15.40 1.93 4.58
CA ASN A 331 -16.76 1.44 4.49
C ASN A 331 -17.81 2.54 4.73
N ILE A 332 -17.61 3.70 4.08
CA ILE A 332 -18.45 4.89 4.21
C ILE A 332 -18.94 5.32 2.83
N VAL A 333 -20.21 5.72 2.74
CA VAL A 333 -20.78 6.37 1.55
C VAL A 333 -20.80 7.88 1.76
N THR A 334 -20.21 8.64 0.86
CA THR A 334 -20.25 10.11 0.85
C THR A 334 -21.21 10.62 -0.21
N ILE A 335 -21.76 11.81 0.00
CA ILE A 335 -22.63 12.48 -0.97
C ILE A 335 -22.10 13.87 -1.32
N GLN A 336 -22.31 14.26 -2.57
CA GLN A 336 -22.14 15.63 -3.03
C GLN A 336 -23.47 16.10 -3.64
N GLY A 337 -24.00 17.20 -3.13
CA GLY A 337 -25.26 17.77 -3.59
C GLY A 337 -25.00 19.01 -4.44
N LYS A 338 -25.55 19.03 -5.66
CA LYS A 338 -25.50 20.18 -6.56
C LYS A 338 -26.91 20.55 -7.00
N LEU A 339 -27.26 21.82 -6.89
CA LEU A 339 -28.54 22.35 -7.33
C LEU A 339 -28.34 23.24 -8.56
N THR A 340 -28.96 22.89 -9.68
CA THR A 340 -28.84 23.66 -10.94
C THR A 340 -29.90 24.76 -11.01
N GLY A 341 -29.54 25.89 -11.61
CA GLY A 341 -30.45 27.03 -11.84
C GLY A 341 -30.50 28.09 -10.74
N LEU A 342 -29.61 28.04 -9.74
CA LEU A 342 -29.41 29.14 -8.78
C LEU A 342 -28.67 30.31 -9.43
N LYS A 343 -29.08 31.55 -9.12
CA LYS A 343 -28.57 32.76 -9.78
C LYS A 343 -28.01 33.82 -8.82
N ALA A 344 -28.14 33.64 -7.50
CA ALA A 344 -27.61 34.59 -6.52
C ALA A 344 -26.08 34.58 -6.49
N GLN A 345 -25.47 35.70 -6.08
CA GLN A 345 -24.01 35.74 -5.87
C GLN A 345 -23.59 34.84 -4.68
N GLN A 346 -24.52 34.58 -3.77
CA GLN A 346 -24.36 33.82 -2.53
C GLN A 346 -24.80 32.35 -2.67
N SER A 347 -25.01 31.87 -3.90
CA SER A 347 -25.49 30.49 -4.13
C SER A 347 -24.49 29.41 -3.69
N GLN A 348 -23.20 29.73 -3.51
CA GLN A 348 -22.18 28.77 -3.05
C GLN A 348 -22.44 28.28 -1.61
N THR A 349 -22.82 29.17 -0.69
CA THR A 349 -23.14 28.85 0.71
C THR A 349 -24.44 28.04 0.82
N LEU A 350 -25.38 28.29 -0.09
CA LEU A 350 -26.64 27.54 -0.19
C LEU A 350 -26.44 26.13 -0.72
N THR A 351 -25.45 25.92 -1.60
CA THR A 351 -25.11 24.60 -2.12
C THR A 351 -24.29 23.76 -1.15
N SER A 352 -23.32 24.35 -0.45
CA SER A 352 -22.46 23.63 0.50
C SER A 352 -23.21 23.13 1.74
N THR A 353 -24.26 23.85 2.16
CA THR A 353 -25.10 23.49 3.32
C THR A 353 -26.40 22.77 2.93
N LEU A 354 -26.55 22.37 1.67
CA LEU A 354 -27.81 21.85 1.12
C LEU A 354 -28.34 20.64 1.89
N LEU A 355 -27.43 19.76 2.34
CA LEU A 355 -27.74 18.46 2.92
C LEU A 355 -27.48 18.38 4.44
N HIS A 356 -26.97 19.46 5.05
CA HIS A 356 -26.72 19.51 6.50
C HIS A 356 -28.03 19.39 7.28
N ASN A 357 -27.98 18.58 8.35
CA ASN A 357 -29.03 18.41 9.36
C ASN A 357 -30.41 18.02 8.80
N LEU A 358 -30.45 17.29 7.68
CA LEU A 358 -31.70 16.94 6.98
C LEU A 358 -32.71 16.13 7.83
N LEU A 359 -32.21 15.23 8.67
CA LEU A 359 -33.00 14.33 9.51
C LEU A 359 -32.66 14.47 10.99
N ASP A 360 -31.36 14.56 11.31
CA ASP A 360 -30.86 14.77 12.67
C ASP A 360 -30.29 16.18 12.79
N ASP A 361 -30.70 16.94 13.82
CA ASP A 361 -30.28 18.34 14.01
C ASP A 361 -28.77 18.52 14.27
N ASN A 362 -28.04 17.42 14.51
CA ASN A 362 -26.59 17.41 14.79
C ASN A 362 -25.75 16.77 13.65
N ASP A 363 -26.37 16.34 12.54
CA ASP A 363 -25.66 15.70 11.42
C ASP A 363 -25.18 16.71 10.36
N ASN A 364 -24.04 17.33 10.68
CA ASN A 364 -23.35 18.26 9.78
C ASN A 364 -22.50 17.54 8.71
N GLY A 365 -22.36 16.21 8.76
CA GLY A 365 -21.58 15.42 7.80
C GLY A 365 -20.07 15.67 7.76
N GLN A 366 -19.51 16.47 8.69
CA GLN A 366 -18.07 16.78 8.72
C GLN A 366 -17.23 15.70 9.42
N LEU A 367 -17.83 14.97 10.34
CA LEU A 367 -17.21 13.88 11.09
C LEU A 367 -17.64 12.54 10.49
N SER A 368 -16.76 11.55 10.53
CA SER A 368 -17.12 10.20 10.10
C SER A 368 -18.15 9.60 11.07
N PRO A 369 -19.27 9.08 10.55
CA PRO A 369 -20.25 8.37 11.37
C PRO A 369 -19.67 7.11 12.07
N ASN A 370 -18.66 6.47 11.48
CA ASN A 370 -18.11 5.21 11.97
C ASN A 370 -16.91 5.45 12.91
N PRO A 371 -16.97 5.04 14.20
CA PRO A 371 -15.86 5.20 15.14
C PRO A 371 -14.61 4.39 14.74
N THR A 372 -14.73 3.35 13.92
CA THR A 372 -13.58 2.61 13.39
C THR A 372 -12.66 3.52 12.56
N THR A 373 -13.22 4.55 11.92
CA THR A 373 -12.46 5.54 11.16
C THR A 373 -11.45 6.25 12.06
N ASP A 374 -11.89 6.72 13.23
CA ASP A 374 -11.02 7.41 14.18
C ASP A 374 -9.87 6.51 14.66
N PHE A 375 -10.16 5.23 14.94
CA PHE A 375 -9.12 4.25 15.29
C PHE A 375 -8.12 4.00 14.16
N LEU A 376 -8.59 3.89 12.91
CA LEU A 376 -7.72 3.67 11.75
C LEU A 376 -6.78 4.86 11.51
N PHE A 377 -7.26 6.09 11.69
CA PHE A 377 -6.43 7.29 11.57
C PHE A 377 -5.49 7.46 12.77
N GLN A 378 -5.96 7.14 13.99
CA GLN A 378 -5.13 7.16 15.20
C GLN A 378 -3.98 6.15 15.12
N GLN A 379 -4.22 4.96 14.55
CA GLN A 379 -3.17 3.96 14.31
C GLN A 379 -2.09 4.48 13.35
N GLN A 380 -2.42 5.41 12.46
CA GLN A 380 -1.49 6.08 11.55
C GLN A 380 -0.89 7.38 12.14
N GLY A 381 -1.20 7.72 13.39
CA GLY A 381 -0.70 8.93 14.06
C GLY A 381 -1.31 10.23 13.55
N LYS A 382 -2.47 10.18 12.87
CA LYS A 382 -3.15 11.34 12.28
C LYS A 382 -4.53 11.56 12.92
N SER A 383 -4.99 12.81 12.94
CA SER A 383 -6.37 13.14 13.36
C SER A 383 -7.38 12.73 12.28
N SER A 384 -8.62 12.48 12.68
CA SER A 384 -9.68 12.16 11.73
C SER A 384 -9.89 13.29 10.70
N PRO A 385 -10.13 12.95 9.43
CA PRO A 385 -10.29 13.93 8.37
C PRO A 385 -11.62 14.68 8.55
N ILE A 386 -11.58 16.00 8.34
CA ILE A 386 -12.77 16.81 8.17
C ILE A 386 -13.24 16.63 6.73
N PHE A 387 -14.42 16.04 6.55
CA PHE A 387 -15.01 15.82 5.24
C PHE A 387 -15.57 17.12 4.67
N SER A 388 -15.36 17.34 3.37
CA SER A 388 -15.78 18.53 2.64
C SER A 388 -16.08 18.18 1.18
N ASP A 389 -16.71 19.11 0.46
CA ASP A 389 -16.94 18.99 -0.99
C ASP A 389 -15.64 18.76 -1.79
N THR A 390 -14.51 19.31 -1.33
CA THR A 390 -13.19 19.11 -1.98
C THR A 390 -12.59 17.72 -1.69
N ASN A 391 -13.00 17.09 -0.58
CA ASN A 391 -12.43 15.84 -0.07
C ASN A 391 -13.42 14.67 -0.20
N GLY A 392 -14.06 14.52 -1.36
CA GLY A 392 -14.88 13.34 -1.67
C GLY A 392 -16.32 13.38 -1.16
N GLY A 393 -16.77 14.49 -0.58
CA GLY A 393 -18.16 14.70 -0.15
C GLY A 393 -18.42 14.37 1.32
N TYR A 394 -19.66 14.60 1.77
CA TYR A 394 -20.05 14.51 3.17
C TYR A 394 -20.62 13.12 3.53
N PRO A 395 -20.09 12.44 4.57
CA PRO A 395 -20.67 11.20 5.09
C PRO A 395 -21.77 11.46 6.13
N TYR A 396 -23.01 11.62 5.70
CA TYR A 396 -24.14 11.75 6.62
C TYR A 396 -24.58 10.40 7.23
N HIS A 397 -25.16 10.43 8.42
CA HIS A 397 -25.69 9.26 9.13
C HIS A 397 -26.86 8.62 8.39
N TRP A 398 -27.80 9.43 7.90
CA TRP A 398 -28.99 8.93 7.19
C TRP A 398 -28.63 8.19 5.90
N ILE A 399 -27.51 8.54 5.26
CA ILE A 399 -27.01 7.86 4.05
C ILE A 399 -26.47 6.49 4.41
N GLN A 400 -25.67 6.40 5.48
CA GLN A 400 -25.15 5.11 5.93
C GLN A 400 -26.29 4.15 6.29
N GLN A 401 -27.35 4.68 6.91
CA GLN A 401 -28.56 3.90 7.22
C GLN A 401 -29.28 3.43 5.96
N LEU A 402 -29.47 4.31 4.97
CA LEU A 402 -30.13 3.96 3.71
C LEU A 402 -29.33 2.91 2.94
N CYS A 403 -28.00 3.05 2.88
CA CYS A 403 -27.09 2.10 2.25
C CYS A 403 -26.84 0.82 3.09
N LYS A 404 -27.39 0.76 4.31
CA LYS A 404 -27.18 -0.33 5.29
C LYS A 404 -25.70 -0.61 5.59
N CYS A 405 -24.88 0.43 5.59
CA CYS A 405 -23.52 0.33 6.09
C CYS A 405 -23.58 -0.11 7.56
N GLN A 406 -22.80 -1.13 7.92
CA GLN A 406 -22.85 -1.73 9.25
C GLN A 406 -22.25 -0.75 10.26
N MET A 407 -23.13 -0.03 10.97
CA MET A 407 -22.75 0.95 11.97
C MET A 407 -23.10 0.43 13.35
N VAL A 408 -22.19 0.60 14.31
CA VAL A 408 -22.55 0.48 15.73
C VAL A 408 -23.18 1.82 16.11
N PRO A 409 -24.50 1.89 16.34
CA PRO A 409 -25.12 3.15 16.70
C PRO A 409 -24.60 3.60 18.08
N LEU A 410 -24.05 4.81 18.15
CA LEU A 410 -23.61 5.43 19.40
C LEU A 410 -24.80 5.77 20.32
N GLN A 411 -26.01 5.91 19.75
CA GLN A 411 -27.28 6.06 20.47
C GLN A 411 -28.33 5.13 19.87
N ARG A 412 -29.08 4.42 20.72
CA ARG A 412 -30.28 3.66 20.32
C ARG A 412 -31.39 4.63 19.91
N GLN A 413 -31.35 5.12 18.68
CA GLN A 413 -32.52 5.72 18.05
C GLN A 413 -32.94 4.84 16.88
N GLU A 414 -34.14 4.29 17.00
CA GLU A 414 -34.85 3.60 15.92
C GLU A 414 -35.39 4.65 14.95
N LEU A 415 -34.54 5.13 14.05
CA LEU A 415 -34.99 5.90 12.90
C LEU A 415 -35.07 4.97 11.70
N ALA A 416 -36.11 4.14 11.68
CA ALA A 416 -36.54 3.45 10.47
C ALA A 416 -37.16 4.50 9.53
N THR A 417 -36.31 5.26 8.84
CA THR A 417 -36.76 6.25 7.87
C THR A 417 -36.99 5.57 6.53
N ASP A 418 -38.23 5.59 6.06
CA ASP A 418 -38.60 5.09 4.75
C ASP A 418 -37.91 5.94 3.67
N CYS A 419 -37.42 5.32 2.60
CA CYS A 419 -36.80 6.04 1.46
C CYS A 419 -37.73 7.12 0.88
N SER A 420 -39.05 6.90 0.93
CA SER A 420 -40.06 7.89 0.52
C SER A 420 -40.01 9.16 1.37
N GLU A 421 -39.82 9.03 2.68
CA GLU A 421 -39.73 10.19 3.57
C GLU A 421 -38.45 10.98 3.30
N ILE A 422 -37.31 10.30 3.14
CA ILE A 422 -36.03 10.95 2.83
C ILE A 422 -36.14 11.73 1.50
N ILE A 423 -36.68 11.13 0.45
CA ILE A 423 -36.81 11.79 -0.86
C ILE A 423 -37.80 12.96 -0.79
N LYS A 424 -38.89 12.84 -0.02
CA LYS A 424 -39.81 13.97 0.23
C LYS A 424 -39.12 15.12 0.96
N ARG A 425 -38.36 14.83 2.01
CA ARG A 425 -37.58 15.84 2.77
C ARG A 425 -36.50 16.49 1.91
N LEU A 426 -35.78 15.72 1.09
CA LEU A 426 -34.81 16.25 0.11
C LEU A 426 -35.49 17.19 -0.89
N THR A 427 -36.63 16.77 -1.44
CA THR A 427 -37.40 17.58 -2.40
C THR A 427 -37.90 18.87 -1.75
N GLN A 428 -38.41 18.81 -0.52
CA GLN A 428 -38.83 19.99 0.25
C GLN A 428 -37.65 20.91 0.55
N ARG A 429 -36.50 20.38 0.96
CA ARG A 429 -35.28 21.15 1.25
C ARG A 429 -34.77 21.86 0.00
N MET A 430 -34.69 21.17 -1.13
CA MET A 430 -34.28 21.77 -2.40
C MET A 430 -35.26 22.86 -2.87
N ARG A 431 -36.58 22.63 -2.76
CA ARG A 431 -37.60 23.67 -3.05
C ARG A 431 -37.46 24.89 -2.14
N ALA A 432 -37.20 24.68 -0.85
CA ALA A 432 -36.94 25.75 0.10
C ALA A 432 -35.72 26.58 -0.28
N ARG A 433 -34.62 25.93 -0.69
CA ARG A 433 -33.41 26.62 -1.14
C ARG A 433 -33.61 27.41 -2.43
N ILE A 434 -34.39 26.89 -3.38
CA ILE A 434 -34.76 27.64 -4.60
C ILE A 434 -35.59 28.89 -4.24
N ALA A 435 -36.57 28.74 -3.35
CA ALA A 435 -37.40 29.86 -2.91
C ALA A 435 -36.57 30.91 -2.14
N LEU A 436 -35.65 30.45 -1.28
CA LEU A 436 -34.71 31.32 -0.56
C LEU A 436 -33.78 32.04 -1.53
N ASP A 437 -33.22 31.37 -2.54
CA ASP A 437 -32.38 31.99 -3.60
C ASP A 437 -33.16 33.10 -4.32
N ARG A 438 -34.44 32.88 -4.65
CA ARG A 438 -35.30 33.92 -5.24
C ARG A 438 -35.51 35.10 -4.28
N ILE A 439 -35.73 34.84 -2.99
CA ILE A 439 -35.88 35.88 -1.97
C ILE A 439 -34.57 36.67 -1.83
N LEU A 440 -33.41 36.00 -1.76
CA LEU A 440 -32.10 36.66 -1.68
C LEU A 440 -31.80 37.50 -2.92
N ILE A 441 -32.08 37.00 -4.13
CA ILE A 441 -31.92 37.79 -5.37
C ILE A 441 -32.74 39.08 -5.32
N ASN A 442 -33.97 39.03 -4.79
CA ASN A 442 -34.79 40.23 -4.63
C ASN A 442 -34.20 41.18 -3.58
N LEU A 443 -33.70 40.63 -2.46
CA LEU A 443 -33.04 41.42 -1.41
C LEU A 443 -31.71 42.05 -1.87
N GLU A 444 -30.95 41.38 -2.72
CA GLU A 444 -29.71 41.91 -3.34
C GLU A 444 -30.01 43.07 -4.31
N LYS A 445 -31.16 42.99 -5.01
CA LYS A 445 -31.66 44.08 -5.89
C LYS A 445 -32.28 45.24 -5.13
N SER A 446 -32.26 45.22 -3.80
CA SER A 446 -32.93 46.19 -2.92
C SER A 446 -34.46 46.26 -3.14
N GLU A 447 -35.06 45.19 -3.62
CA GLU A 447 -36.52 45.05 -3.81
C GLU A 447 -37.12 44.16 -2.72
N MET A 448 -38.33 44.49 -2.27
CA MET A 448 -39.03 43.63 -1.32
C MET A 448 -39.51 42.35 -2.00
N PRO A 449 -39.28 41.16 -1.41
CA PRO A 449 -39.68 39.90 -2.00
C PRO A 449 -41.21 39.80 -2.08
N LEU A 450 -41.77 39.59 -3.28
CA LEU A 450 -43.21 39.41 -3.47
C LEU A 450 -43.68 38.08 -2.85
N LEU A 451 -44.71 38.14 -2.01
CA LEU A 451 -45.35 36.96 -1.43
C LEU A 451 -46.25 36.30 -2.50
N ALA A 452 -46.13 34.98 -2.68
CA ALA A 452 -46.98 34.24 -3.61
C ALA A 452 -48.46 34.33 -3.21
N GLU A 453 -49.35 34.53 -4.19
CA GLU A 453 -50.79 34.68 -4.02
C GLU A 453 -51.40 33.34 -3.57
N GLY A 454 -51.85 33.26 -2.32
CA GLY A 454 -52.47 32.04 -1.78
C GLY A 454 -53.63 32.25 -0.81
N HIS A 455 -53.69 33.39 -0.10
CA HIS A 455 -54.81 33.69 0.82
C HIS A 455 -55.22 35.17 0.81
N GLU A 456 -56.47 35.45 1.19
CA GLU A 456 -57.05 36.80 1.30
C GLU A 456 -56.18 37.75 2.14
N THR A 457 -55.46 37.25 3.15
CA THR A 457 -54.50 38.01 3.97
C THR A 457 -53.27 38.49 3.20
N THR A 458 -52.74 37.66 2.28
CA THR A 458 -51.66 38.05 1.36
C THR A 458 -52.13 39.08 0.33
N HIS A 459 -53.39 39.00 -0.11
CA HIS A 459 -54.00 40.00 -0.99
C HIS A 459 -54.24 41.33 -0.26
N ILE A 460 -54.70 41.32 0.99
CA ILE A 460 -54.93 42.54 1.78
C ILE A 460 -53.59 43.21 2.11
N LEU A 461 -52.56 42.45 2.49
CA LEU A 461 -51.21 42.98 2.71
C LEU A 461 -50.65 43.52 1.39
N ASN A 462 -50.59 42.72 0.32
CA ASN A 462 -50.03 43.17 -0.97
C ASN A 462 -50.80 44.37 -1.58
N SER A 463 -52.13 44.45 -1.43
CA SER A 463 -52.94 45.55 -1.99
C SER A 463 -52.94 46.82 -1.12
N SER A 464 -52.89 46.69 0.21
CA SER A 464 -52.74 47.82 1.13
C SER A 464 -51.31 48.37 1.09
N LEU A 465 -50.32 47.50 0.88
CA LEU A 465 -48.92 47.86 0.72
C LEU A 465 -48.66 48.60 -0.60
N ARG A 466 -49.20 48.14 -1.75
CA ARG A 466 -49.06 48.85 -3.04
C ARG A 466 -49.58 50.29 -3.01
N ARG A 467 -50.58 50.60 -2.17
CA ARG A 467 -51.09 51.97 -1.96
C ARG A 467 -50.24 52.81 -1.00
N SER A 468 -49.41 52.19 -0.16
CA SER A 468 -48.66 52.86 0.92
C SER A 468 -47.14 52.93 0.67
N ILE A 469 -46.67 52.55 -0.52
CA ILE A 469 -45.24 52.54 -0.94
C ILE A 469 -44.55 53.90 -0.73
N ASN A 470 -45.28 55.02 -0.79
CA ASN A 470 -44.70 56.35 -0.65
C ASN A 470 -44.31 56.74 0.79
N ASN A 471 -44.74 55.98 1.82
CA ASN A 471 -44.51 56.30 3.23
C ASN A 471 -43.78 55.19 4.02
N LEU A 472 -43.30 54.13 3.36
CA LEU A 472 -42.57 53.04 4.02
C LEU A 472 -41.06 53.33 4.06
N PRO A 473 -40.34 52.83 5.08
CA PRO A 473 -38.90 52.98 5.19
C PRO A 473 -38.20 52.27 4.03
N ILE A 474 -37.20 52.94 3.43
CA ILE A 474 -36.50 52.45 2.24
C ILE A 474 -35.53 51.35 2.68
N PHE A 475 -35.76 50.13 2.20
CA PHE A 475 -34.78 49.06 2.26
C PHE A 475 -33.63 49.39 1.31
N ARG A 476 -32.42 49.49 1.88
CA ARG A 476 -31.25 50.02 1.16
C ARG A 476 -30.39 48.91 0.59
N SER A 477 -30.11 47.89 1.39
CA SER A 477 -29.22 46.79 1.02
C SER A 477 -29.34 45.64 1.99
N CYS A 478 -29.17 44.40 1.52
CA CYS A 478 -28.85 43.25 2.37
C CYS A 478 -27.57 42.57 1.88
N ARG A 479 -26.69 42.18 2.81
CA ARG A 479 -25.40 41.53 2.50
C ARG A 479 -25.14 40.38 3.45
N GLU A 480 -24.52 39.32 2.95
CA GLU A 480 -23.99 38.26 3.79
C GLU A 480 -22.80 38.79 4.60
N ILE A 481 -22.71 38.42 5.88
CA ILE A 481 -21.61 38.78 6.75
C ILE A 481 -21.03 37.51 7.37
N SER A 482 -19.70 37.47 7.47
CA SER A 482 -18.97 36.39 8.13
C SER A 482 -19.25 36.36 9.64
N PHE A 483 -19.17 35.18 10.25
CA PHE A 483 -19.32 35.04 11.70
C PHE A 483 -18.30 35.88 12.48
N ASP A 484 -17.08 36.03 11.96
CA ASP A 484 -15.98 36.77 12.60
C ASP A 484 -16.25 38.29 12.72
N ASP A 485 -17.02 38.85 11.78
CA ASP A 485 -17.39 40.27 11.81
C ASP A 485 -18.56 40.54 12.77
N ILE A 486 -19.43 39.55 12.94
CA ILE A 486 -20.61 39.63 13.80
C ILE A 486 -20.27 39.34 15.26
N HIS A 487 -19.26 38.49 15.51
CA HIS A 487 -18.79 38.12 16.86
C HIS A 487 -18.37 39.34 17.72
N LYS A 488 -18.04 40.46 17.07
CA LYS A 488 -17.66 41.73 17.70
C LYS A 488 -18.82 42.42 18.43
N TYR A 489 -20.07 42.03 18.18
CA TYR A 489 -21.24 42.66 18.81
C TYR A 489 -21.70 41.93 20.09
N GLU A 490 -21.73 42.67 21.21
CA GLU A 490 -22.06 42.16 22.56
C GLU A 490 -23.47 41.53 22.65
N HIS A 491 -24.45 42.07 21.92
CA HIS A 491 -25.83 41.54 21.93
C HIS A 491 -25.97 40.16 21.28
N ILE A 492 -24.99 39.73 20.49
CA ILE A 492 -25.00 38.45 19.75
C ILE A 492 -24.34 37.34 20.56
N GLN A 493 -23.45 37.69 21.50
CA GLN A 493 -22.81 36.74 22.43
C GLN A 493 -23.85 35.98 23.28
N THR A 494 -25.00 36.58 23.57
CA THR A 494 -26.09 35.92 24.29
C THR A 494 -26.64 34.69 23.55
N LEU A 495 -26.79 34.76 22.22
CA LEU A 495 -27.29 33.64 21.41
C LEU A 495 -26.23 32.58 21.15
N ILE A 496 -24.95 32.98 21.09
CA ILE A 496 -23.82 32.06 20.99
C ILE A 496 -23.71 31.23 22.27
N ASN A 497 -23.92 31.83 23.44
CA ASN A 497 -23.88 31.13 24.73
C ASN A 497 -25.08 30.19 24.92
N GLU A 498 -26.22 30.47 24.29
CA GLU A 498 -27.42 29.63 24.30
C GLU A 498 -27.36 28.45 23.30
N ASN A 499 -26.26 28.29 22.54
CA ASN A 499 -26.08 27.25 21.50
C ASN A 499 -27.19 27.25 20.42
N LEU A 500 -27.88 28.37 20.20
CA LEU A 500 -28.96 28.47 19.22
C LEU A 500 -28.46 28.71 17.78
N ILE A 501 -27.16 28.97 17.61
CA ILE A 501 -26.51 29.26 16.33
C ILE A 501 -25.29 28.37 16.20
N ASP A 502 -25.28 27.53 15.15
CA ASP A 502 -24.07 26.79 14.77
C ASP A 502 -23.13 27.72 14.00
N ARG A 503 -21.88 27.83 14.48
CA ARG A 503 -20.88 28.81 14.02
C ARG A 503 -20.45 28.59 12.58
N ILE A 504 -20.57 27.36 12.08
CA ILE A 504 -20.01 26.93 10.80
C ILE A 504 -21.07 26.83 9.71
N THR A 505 -22.30 26.45 10.07
CA THR A 505 -23.35 26.07 9.10
C THR A 505 -24.47 27.09 8.95
N THR A 506 -24.57 28.09 9.83
CA THR A 506 -25.62 29.12 9.80
C THR A 506 -25.22 30.26 8.87
N SER A 507 -26.06 30.57 7.87
CA SER A 507 -25.86 31.73 7.00
C SER A 507 -26.37 33.00 7.68
N ILE A 508 -25.58 34.08 7.65
CA ILE A 508 -25.90 35.32 8.36
C ILE A 508 -25.97 36.49 7.39
N TYR A 509 -27.09 37.23 7.44
CA TYR A 509 -27.36 38.36 6.58
C TYR A 509 -27.60 39.63 7.39
N GLU A 510 -26.98 40.73 6.99
CA GLU A 510 -27.28 42.06 7.51
C GLU A 510 -28.11 42.85 6.50
N CYS A 511 -29.34 43.14 6.86
CA CYS A 511 -30.27 43.94 6.07
C CYS A 511 -30.40 45.35 6.68
N LYS A 512 -30.28 46.40 5.86
CA LYS A 512 -30.30 47.82 6.27
C LYS A 512 -31.59 48.51 5.83
N PHE A 513 -32.29 49.13 6.78
CA PHE A 513 -33.51 49.90 6.57
C PHE A 513 -33.29 51.35 7.00
N GLN A 514 -33.74 52.31 6.18
CA GLN A 514 -33.64 53.74 6.48
C GLN A 514 -35.03 54.37 6.62
N SER A 515 -35.21 55.22 7.63
CA SER A 515 -36.41 56.03 7.80
C SER A 515 -36.57 57.07 6.69
N LEU A 516 -37.81 57.30 6.23
CA LEU A 516 -38.16 58.34 5.28
C LEU A 516 -38.31 59.71 5.99
N SER A 517 -37.24 60.22 6.60
CA SER A 517 -37.24 61.56 7.20
C SER A 517 -36.88 62.62 6.14
N GLN A 518 -37.65 63.71 6.08
CA GLN A 518 -37.44 64.83 5.15
C GLN A 518 -36.25 65.74 5.54
N ASP A 519 -35.69 65.57 6.75
CA ASP A 519 -34.56 66.34 7.26
C ASP A 519 -33.24 65.56 7.17
N GLU A 520 -32.21 66.12 6.51
CA GLU A 520 -30.89 65.48 6.41
C GLU A 520 -30.19 65.25 7.77
N ASN A 521 -30.63 65.95 8.82
CA ASN A 521 -30.01 65.98 10.14
C ASN A 521 -30.46 64.86 11.09
N ASN A 522 -31.64 64.26 10.86
CA ASN A 522 -32.19 63.19 11.69
C ASN A 522 -32.39 61.93 10.84
N LYS A 523 -31.44 60.99 10.91
CA LYS A 523 -31.49 59.74 10.14
C LYS A 523 -31.55 58.56 11.11
N THR A 524 -32.59 57.74 10.97
CA THR A 524 -32.69 56.49 11.73
C THR A 524 -32.45 55.32 10.80
N MET A 525 -31.45 54.50 11.16
CA MET A 525 -31.03 53.31 10.44
C MET A 525 -31.31 52.09 11.32
N LEU A 526 -32.03 51.11 10.78
CA LEU A 526 -32.23 49.81 11.41
C LEU A 526 -31.38 48.77 10.67
N TYR A 527 -30.54 48.09 11.44
CA TYR A 527 -29.76 46.94 11.02
C TYR A 527 -30.45 45.69 11.55
N ALA A 528 -30.84 44.81 10.63
CA ALA A 528 -31.44 43.53 10.95
C ALA A 528 -30.44 42.41 10.61
N HIS A 529 -29.92 41.74 11.63
CA HIS A 529 -29.06 40.58 11.49
C HIS A 529 -29.94 39.32 11.48
N ILE A 530 -30.06 38.70 10.31
CA ILE A 530 -30.89 37.52 10.04
C ILE A 530 -29.97 36.30 10.05
N PHE A 531 -30.23 35.37 10.95
CA PHE A 531 -29.57 34.08 11.06
C PHE A 531 -30.47 33.02 10.45
N ILE A 532 -30.02 32.40 9.36
CA ILE A 532 -30.75 31.33 8.67
C ILE A 532 -30.07 30.00 9.01
N PRO A 533 -30.71 29.13 9.82
CA PRO A 533 -30.16 27.82 10.11
C PRO A 533 -30.17 26.94 8.85
N PRO A 534 -29.26 25.94 8.75
CA PRO A 534 -29.26 25.00 7.63
C PRO A 534 -30.60 24.25 7.49
N ASN A 535 -31.33 24.10 8.61
CA ASN A 535 -32.64 23.43 8.70
C ASN A 535 -33.85 24.26 8.30
N TYR A 536 -33.64 25.42 7.66
CA TYR A 536 -34.74 26.20 7.10
C TYR A 536 -35.52 25.39 6.02
N PRO A 537 -36.86 25.33 6.05
CA PRO A 537 -37.81 26.11 6.87
C PRO A 537 -38.31 25.37 8.14
N GLN A 538 -37.76 24.21 8.51
CA GLN A 538 -38.16 23.47 9.71
C GLN A 538 -37.69 24.18 10.98
N ALA A 539 -36.44 24.64 10.98
CA ALA A 539 -35.91 25.57 11.97
C ALA A 539 -36.15 27.01 11.50
N ARG A 540 -36.61 27.87 12.42
CA ARG A 540 -36.95 29.27 12.12
C ARG A 540 -35.69 30.12 11.97
N SER A 541 -35.76 31.14 11.10
CA SER A 541 -34.76 32.21 11.08
C SER A 541 -34.89 33.09 12.32
N ILE A 542 -33.75 33.44 12.91
CA ILE A 542 -33.66 34.34 14.05
C ILE A 542 -33.27 35.72 13.53
N ILE A 543 -33.97 36.77 13.94
CA ILE A 543 -33.68 38.15 13.53
C ILE A 543 -33.33 38.96 14.77
N LEU A 544 -32.16 39.60 14.74
CA LEU A 544 -31.72 40.54 15.77
C LEU A 544 -31.67 41.94 15.21
N LEU A 545 -32.02 42.91 16.05
CA LEU A 545 -32.20 44.28 15.62
C LEU A 545 -31.23 45.22 16.34
N LYS A 546 -30.56 46.05 15.54
CA LYS A 546 -29.73 47.15 15.99
C LYS A 546 -30.23 48.45 15.37
N LEU A 547 -30.74 49.34 16.22
CA LEU A 547 -31.28 50.62 15.81
C LEU A 547 -30.26 51.72 16.08
N ILE A 548 -29.84 52.45 15.05
CA ILE A 548 -28.95 53.60 15.15
C ILE A 548 -29.75 54.85 14.77
N SER A 549 -29.97 55.74 15.71
CA SER A 549 -30.61 57.04 15.46
C SER A 549 -29.56 58.15 15.52
N THR A 550 -29.38 58.89 14.43
CA THR A 550 -28.58 60.11 14.43
C THR A 550 -29.50 61.29 14.68
N ILE A 551 -29.24 62.06 15.74
CA ILE A 551 -30.02 63.25 16.10
C ILE A 551 -29.10 64.47 15.99
N ASN A 552 -29.53 65.47 15.22
CA ASN A 552 -28.81 66.73 14.98
C ASN A 552 -27.35 66.54 14.49
N GLY A 553 -27.11 65.60 13.57
CA GLY A 553 -25.82 65.38 12.90
C GLY A 553 -24.65 64.86 13.77
N ASN A 554 -24.67 65.07 15.10
CA ASN A 554 -23.51 64.85 15.98
C ASN A 554 -23.73 63.77 17.06
N LYS A 555 -24.98 63.40 17.40
CA LYS A 555 -25.26 62.36 18.41
C LYS A 555 -25.83 61.11 17.77
N THR A 556 -25.10 60.00 17.87
CA THR A 556 -25.56 58.66 17.46
C THR A 556 -26.00 57.87 18.68
N ILE A 557 -27.29 57.54 18.76
CA ILE A 557 -27.83 56.67 19.82
C ILE A 557 -27.99 55.27 19.23
N GLU A 558 -27.25 54.31 19.77
CA GLU A 558 -27.40 52.89 19.46
C GLU A 558 -28.32 52.22 20.48
N ARG A 559 -29.35 51.53 19.98
CA ARG A 559 -30.26 50.71 20.78
C ARG A 559 -30.23 49.28 20.26
N THR A 560 -30.06 48.35 21.18
CA THR A 560 -30.00 46.91 20.94
C THR A 560 -30.86 46.19 21.99
N ARG A 561 -30.95 44.86 21.89
CA ARG A 561 -31.64 43.99 22.86
C ARG A 561 -31.25 44.25 24.32
N ILE A 562 -30.00 44.68 24.58
CA ILE A 562 -29.52 44.93 25.95
C ILE A 562 -30.12 46.23 26.51
N ASN A 563 -30.24 47.26 25.66
CA ASN A 563 -30.53 48.63 26.09
C ASN A 563 -31.99 49.08 25.89
N SER A 564 -32.81 48.33 25.14
CA SER A 564 -34.25 48.65 24.93
C SER A 564 -35.15 47.41 25.03
N GLU A 565 -36.19 47.52 25.87
CA GLU A 565 -37.22 46.48 26.01
C GLU A 565 -38.18 46.48 24.80
N ASN A 566 -38.37 47.61 24.13
CA ASN A 566 -39.21 47.70 22.93
C ASN A 566 -38.59 46.89 21.78
N ILE A 567 -37.26 46.88 21.66
CA ILE A 567 -36.55 46.05 20.67
C ILE A 567 -36.72 44.56 21.00
N LYS A 568 -36.59 44.15 22.28
CA LYS A 568 -36.85 42.76 22.71
C LYS A 568 -38.27 42.29 22.39
N ILE A 569 -39.27 43.15 22.63
CA ILE A 569 -40.67 42.83 22.33
C ILE A 569 -40.89 42.69 20.83
N PHE A 570 -40.27 43.57 20.03
CA PHE A 570 -40.37 43.54 18.57
C PHE A 570 -39.61 42.34 17.96
N GLU A 571 -38.45 41.97 18.49
CA GLU A 571 -37.75 40.73 18.10
C GLU A 571 -38.62 39.50 18.40
N ARG A 572 -39.31 39.47 19.56
CA ARG A 572 -40.23 38.37 19.91
C ARG A 572 -41.44 38.29 18.97
N SER A 573 -42.01 39.43 18.54
CA SER A 573 -43.15 39.43 17.61
C SER A 573 -42.77 38.99 16.19
N LEU A 574 -41.51 39.15 15.78
CA LEU A 574 -41.00 38.59 14.52
C LEU A 574 -40.84 37.06 14.58
N ILE A 575 -40.76 36.49 15.79
CA ILE A 575 -40.60 35.05 16.04
C ILE A 575 -41.95 34.35 16.33
N PHE A 576 -42.92 35.08 16.91
CA PHE A 576 -44.24 34.58 17.28
C PHE A 576 -45.20 34.60 16.07
N ASP A 577 -45.26 33.48 15.35
CA ASP A 577 -46.41 33.14 14.53
C ASP A 577 -47.23 32.05 15.22
N VAL A 578 -48.44 32.41 15.67
CA VAL A 578 -49.45 31.51 16.23
C VAL A 578 -49.85 30.40 15.22
N THR A 579 -49.51 30.57 13.94
CA THR A 579 -49.82 29.66 12.83
C THR A 579 -48.69 28.67 12.48
N TYR A 580 -47.52 28.72 13.13
CA TYR A 580 -46.40 27.85 12.75
C TYR A 580 -46.67 26.35 12.94
N PRO A 581 -47.26 25.89 14.08
CA PRO A 581 -47.55 24.46 14.26
C PRO A 581 -48.71 23.98 13.37
N SER A 582 -49.68 24.85 13.05
CA SER A 582 -50.85 24.50 12.22
C SER A 582 -50.54 24.47 10.72
N MET A 583 -49.49 25.15 10.27
CA MET A 583 -48.99 24.99 8.91
C MET A 583 -48.20 23.67 8.75
N ILE A 584 -47.43 23.22 9.76
CA ILE A 584 -46.64 21.97 9.70
C ILE A 584 -47.52 20.71 9.72
N SER A 585 -48.71 20.77 10.35
CA SER A 585 -49.56 19.60 10.58
C SER A 585 -50.48 19.21 9.42
N SER A 586 -50.56 19.98 8.33
CA SER A 586 -51.36 19.64 7.14
C SER A 586 -50.63 18.65 6.21
N GLY A 587 -50.24 17.50 6.76
CA GLY A 587 -49.56 16.40 6.05
C GLY A 587 -50.46 15.57 5.14
N SER A 588 -51.68 16.01 4.83
CA SER A 588 -52.60 15.24 3.98
C SER A 588 -53.29 16.13 2.94
N GLY A 589 -52.86 16.01 1.69
CA GLY A 589 -53.59 16.46 0.51
C GLY A 589 -53.35 17.91 0.11
N SER A 590 -52.60 18.09 -0.98
CA SER A 590 -52.75 19.16 -1.99
C SER A 590 -53.05 20.61 -1.56
N VAL A 591 -52.62 21.07 -0.38
CA VAL A 591 -52.71 22.50 0.01
C VAL A 591 -51.32 23.12 -0.04
N ASP A 592 -51.25 24.33 -0.60
CA ASP A 592 -50.06 24.99 -1.14
C ASP A 592 -48.82 25.05 -0.22
N LEU A 593 -47.83 24.20 -0.51
CA LEU A 593 -46.47 24.28 0.07
C LEU A 593 -45.74 25.61 -0.25
N SER A 594 -46.31 26.50 -1.07
CA SER A 594 -45.71 27.77 -1.46
C SER A 594 -45.56 28.74 -0.28
N GLN A 595 -46.42 28.66 0.73
CA GLN A 595 -46.42 29.60 1.85
C GLN A 595 -45.28 29.35 2.83
N HIS A 596 -44.93 28.09 3.07
CA HIS A 596 -43.84 27.69 3.98
C HIS A 596 -42.48 28.25 3.59
N PHE A 597 -42.20 28.31 2.29
CA PHE A 597 -40.92 28.80 1.78
C PHE A 597 -40.82 30.32 1.72
N THR A 598 -41.91 31.04 2.05
CA THR A 598 -41.97 32.51 2.08
C THR A 598 -41.88 33.09 3.49
N LEU A 599 -41.66 32.28 4.52
CA LEU A 599 -41.65 32.73 5.91
C LEU A 599 -40.60 33.81 6.18
N LEU A 600 -39.42 33.70 5.57
CA LEU A 600 -38.40 34.74 5.68
C LEU A 600 -38.85 36.05 5.03
N ALA A 601 -39.50 35.98 3.85
CA ALA A 601 -40.07 37.15 3.21
C ALA A 601 -41.15 37.79 4.09
N GLN A 602 -42.02 37.00 4.73
CA GLN A 602 -43.04 37.50 5.66
C GLN A 602 -42.42 38.19 6.88
N GLN A 603 -41.36 37.63 7.48
CA GLN A 603 -40.64 38.25 8.59
C GLN A 603 -40.00 39.58 8.19
N ILE A 604 -39.37 39.65 7.01
CA ILE A 604 -38.78 40.88 6.47
C ILE A 604 -39.85 41.93 6.18
N TRP A 605 -41.01 41.53 5.67
CA TRP A 605 -42.16 42.41 5.47
C TRP A 605 -42.70 42.98 6.78
N ARG A 606 -42.88 42.13 7.80
CA ARG A 606 -43.29 42.58 9.14
C ARG A 606 -42.29 43.55 9.76
N LEU A 607 -41.00 43.31 9.54
CA LEU A 607 -39.95 44.23 9.97
C LEU A 607 -40.08 45.58 9.28
N SER A 608 -40.32 45.61 7.96
CA SER A 608 -40.53 46.87 7.23
C SER A 608 -41.77 47.66 7.69
N ILE A 609 -42.88 46.96 7.98
CA ILE A 609 -44.13 47.58 8.47
C ILE A 609 -44.00 48.05 9.92
N GLY A 610 -43.31 47.27 10.76
CA GLY A 610 -43.13 47.58 12.18
C GLY A 610 -42.02 48.59 12.47
N PHE A 611 -41.08 48.81 11.54
CA PHE A 611 -39.97 49.74 11.74
C PHE A 611 -40.41 51.20 12.00
N PRO A 612 -41.39 51.79 11.28
CA PRO A 612 -41.91 53.12 11.62
C PRO A 612 -42.55 53.18 13.01
N LEU A 613 -43.27 52.13 13.41
CA LEU A 613 -43.87 52.04 14.74
C LEU A 613 -42.81 51.96 15.85
N LEU A 614 -41.68 51.30 15.58
CA LEU A 614 -40.54 51.25 16.49
C LEU A 614 -39.87 52.64 16.64
N ILE A 615 -39.76 53.41 15.56
CA ILE A 615 -39.25 54.80 15.59
C ILE A 615 -40.19 55.69 16.43
N ASP A 616 -41.50 55.57 16.24
CA ASP A 616 -42.50 56.35 16.97
C ASP A 616 -42.53 56.02 18.48
N ALA A 617 -42.30 54.75 18.83
CA ALA A 617 -42.21 54.29 20.20
C ALA A 617 -40.93 54.78 20.91
N GLU A 618 -39.80 54.89 20.19
CA GLU A 618 -38.50 55.29 20.73
C GLU A 618 -38.26 56.81 20.72
N SER A 619 -38.94 57.55 19.84
CA SER A 619 -38.86 59.03 19.77
C SER A 619 -39.65 59.73 20.88
N ASN A 620 -40.70 59.10 21.41
CA ASN A 620 -41.57 59.66 22.45
C ASN A 620 -41.25 59.13 23.84
N LEU A 621 -40.07 59.46 24.37
CA LEU A 621 -39.71 59.19 25.77
C LEU A 621 -40.40 60.12 26.79
N THR A 622 -41.38 60.95 26.37
CA THR A 622 -42.08 61.90 27.27
C THR A 622 -43.60 61.73 27.37
N CYS A 623 -44.23 60.72 26.75
CA CYS A 623 -45.67 60.51 26.95
C CYS A 623 -46.06 59.04 27.13
N THR A 624 -46.23 58.66 28.39
CA THR A 624 -46.83 57.39 28.84
C THR A 624 -48.29 57.30 28.41
N SER A 625 -48.55 56.87 27.18
CA SER A 625 -49.89 56.41 26.80
C SER A 625 -49.88 54.87 26.77
N ARG A 626 -50.31 54.26 27.88
CA ARG A 626 -50.67 52.83 28.01
C ARG A 626 -51.52 52.31 26.86
N ARG A 627 -52.27 53.19 26.19
CA ARG A 627 -53.17 52.95 25.05
C ARG A 627 -52.45 52.62 23.74
N ARG A 628 -51.19 53.07 23.57
CA ARG A 628 -50.38 52.79 22.37
C ARG A 628 -49.52 51.54 22.51
N GLN A 629 -49.03 51.24 23.72
CA GLN A 629 -48.46 49.93 24.04
C GLN A 629 -49.50 48.80 23.88
N THR A 630 -50.77 49.06 24.18
CA THR A 630 -51.88 48.11 23.91
C THR A 630 -52.25 48.02 22.43
N LEU A 631 -51.95 49.03 21.61
CA LEU A 631 -52.14 48.98 20.15
C LEU A 631 -51.00 48.20 19.46
N LEU A 632 -49.76 48.38 19.93
CA LEU A 632 -48.64 47.51 19.54
C LEU A 632 -48.92 46.07 19.96
N SER A 633 -49.39 45.81 21.18
CA SER A 633 -49.75 44.45 21.60
C SER A 633 -50.90 43.86 20.78
N ARG A 634 -51.91 44.66 20.39
CA ARG A 634 -53.07 44.21 19.58
C ARG A 634 -52.83 44.12 18.06
N LEU A 635 -51.71 44.66 17.56
CA LEU A 635 -51.25 44.47 16.17
C LEU A 635 -50.22 43.33 16.07
N ILE A 636 -49.65 42.96 17.21
CA ILE A 636 -48.74 41.82 17.39
C ILE A 636 -49.53 40.52 17.64
N ASP A 637 -50.64 40.59 18.38
CA ASP A 637 -51.72 39.58 18.40
C ASP A 637 -52.54 39.61 17.10
#